data_AF-A0A975BDF5-F1
#
_entry.id   AF-A0A975BDF5-F1
#
_cell.length_a   1.000
_cell.length_b   1.000
_cell.length_c   1.000
_cell.angle_alpha   90.00
_cell.angle_beta   90.00
_cell.angle_gamma   90.00
#
_symmetry.space_group_name_H-M   'P 1'
#
loop_
_entity.id
_entity.type
_entity.pdbx_description
1 polymer ?
#
loop_
_entity_poly.entity_id
_entity_poly.type
_entity_poly.pdbx_seq_one_letter_code
_entity_poly.pdbx_strand_id
1 'polypeptide(L)'
;MNKKIAIIGISCLLPGALNYKEYWDNLISGRDSKSMAGVEQMGVDPKEYFDPAKGTADKFYCMEGGYIRDFKFDPSGYFLPEHDIEKLDDLFKWSLYTAREALKDSGYLDRHENCGIILGNLSFPTRYSNHLFIPIYHRAVESSLKKLLKDENFKLPCFTNPEHVSDENAMISGYPSALIAQAFNLSGTCFSIDAACSSSIYSIKLACDYLLSGRADMMLAGAVSAADPFFVSMGFSIFQAHPNIPGSSPLDKNSRGLVAGEGAGMFVLKRYEDAVNDGDKIYACILGTGLSNDGRGQSVLSPSADGQNIAFERAYERAGINPKEIAYVECHATGTPLGDKVELDSMDTFFGKYGASPLVGSSKSNLGHLLTAAGMSGMIKTILAMSHKKIPATINLKHAHSSKNNVISASQIPNTLTPWPQKTDLIHAAVSGFGFGGTNGHIVLEYDKNQEKKTDPGSFEKKEKQPCPMAIIGMDALFGNSRGIAEFHQTTYDGLQHFIPLPEKRWKGIDQYKDILQDFGFKNGKPPKGAYIDKFELDFLRFRIPPNKDDRLIPQQLITLKVADNAIREARLEQGSNVAVLVAMGTELALHQFRGRVNLTTQLQEILPCPDKADDRINILKSNIKESIHGVAKVNQYTSFIGNIMASRIASVWDFSGPAFSISSEENSVFKSLETAQLLLENSEVDAVVVAGVDLAGGFENVLLKNRQTGMNTGRPTLSFDKNSNGWMVGEGAGAVVLKSLDAARKQGDIIYAGINAVEFSKGIDSAAVQAACKKAFKTAKVSPSDVNYLEVHASGIPEQDQAEISGLLGAYQDSGQKLKCAIGSAKANIGHTFAASGMAGLIRTALCLYNRFIPKTPGWSGPKQPEQWEKSPFFVPTESRTWFADGTRPRIAAINSMGDDRACVHLILKDEPGQSQRKSDYFTRVSPCLIILAGDNFQDIESGLEGLASELDSDKDLPLTAKDFYKTFLQNTSAPYRLCLTGQSKNEIHEEIEAAKSGIKQALKDNAEWSSERGSYFTPEPLGSEGKIAFVYPGGFNSYIGLGRNLFQLFPDVYEKAGDYTSQLGDLLGSEILYPKSMTSLSEEEIKAMSAQLFNTPAVMFESGIMSAILYTDIIRESFGISPNQALGYSMGEVSMLFALGVWDRTDQISKTLRESPVFQSRITGSMENVRKAWNLQDSEKRRSGTAIN
;
A
#
# COMPACT_ATOMS: atom_id res chain seq x y z
N MET A 1 -0.17 -34.22 16.28
CA MET A 1 -1.62 -34.12 16.06
C MET A 1 -1.88 -32.88 15.22
N ASN A 2 -2.73 -32.96 14.19
CA ASN A 2 -3.14 -31.77 13.44
C ASN A 2 -3.98 -30.86 14.34
N LYS A 3 -3.63 -29.57 14.40
CA LYS A 3 -4.28 -28.60 15.29
C LYS A 3 -5.65 -28.22 14.71
N LYS A 4 -6.72 -28.68 15.35
CA LYS A 4 -8.12 -28.41 14.95
C LYS A 4 -8.58 -27.04 15.46
N ILE A 5 -9.46 -26.38 14.70
CA ILE A 5 -10.17 -25.17 15.14
C ILE A 5 -11.64 -25.51 15.35
N ALA A 6 -12.20 -25.18 16.51
CA ALA A 6 -13.59 -25.38 16.84
C ALA A 6 -14.44 -24.18 16.43
N ILE A 7 -15.61 -24.47 15.85
CA ILE A 7 -16.66 -23.49 15.60
C ILE A 7 -17.62 -23.56 16.79
N ILE A 8 -17.65 -22.50 17.59
CA ILE A 8 -18.40 -22.47 18.86
C ILE A 8 -19.64 -21.58 18.84
N GLY A 9 -19.82 -20.77 17.80
CA GLY A 9 -21.01 -19.94 17.59
C GLY A 9 -21.28 -19.75 16.11
N ILE A 10 -22.57 -19.70 15.75
CA ILE A 10 -23.04 -19.52 14.37
C ILE A 10 -24.14 -18.47 14.31
N SER A 11 -24.07 -17.57 13.33
CA SER A 11 -25.18 -16.68 12.96
C SER A 11 -25.25 -16.46 11.45
N CYS A 12 -26.46 -16.19 10.96
CA CYS A 12 -26.67 -15.74 9.59
C CYS A 12 -27.92 -14.88 9.45
N LEU A 13 -27.88 -14.02 8.44
CA LEU A 13 -29.01 -13.28 7.88
C LEU A 13 -29.03 -13.55 6.38
N LEU A 14 -29.99 -14.37 5.93
CA LEU A 14 -30.05 -14.91 4.56
C LEU A 14 -31.43 -14.67 3.95
N PRO A 15 -31.56 -14.72 2.61
CA PRO A 15 -32.86 -14.59 1.96
C PRO A 15 -33.86 -15.61 2.51
N GLY A 16 -34.96 -15.10 3.07
CA GLY A 16 -36.02 -15.91 3.69
C GLY A 16 -35.69 -16.55 5.04
N ALA A 17 -34.54 -16.25 5.65
CA ALA A 17 -34.15 -16.76 6.97
C ALA A 17 -33.38 -15.72 7.80
N LEU A 18 -33.94 -15.34 8.94
CA LEU A 18 -33.31 -14.36 9.84
C LEU A 18 -32.31 -14.99 10.82
N ASN A 19 -32.21 -16.32 10.86
CA ASN A 19 -31.26 -17.07 11.67
C ASN A 19 -30.99 -18.45 11.07
N TYR A 20 -29.99 -19.17 11.62
CA TYR A 20 -29.56 -20.46 11.08
C TYR A 20 -30.59 -21.59 11.26
N LYS A 21 -31.53 -21.47 12.20
CA LYS A 21 -32.60 -22.46 12.43
C LYS A 21 -33.67 -22.35 11.36
N GLU A 22 -34.14 -21.14 11.09
CA GLU A 22 -35.03 -20.87 9.95
C GLU A 22 -34.38 -21.26 8.61
N TYR A 23 -33.07 -21.01 8.46
CA TYR A 23 -32.35 -21.43 7.28
C TYR A 23 -32.35 -22.95 7.12
N TRP A 24 -32.12 -23.70 8.20
CA TRP A 24 -32.23 -25.16 8.18
C TRP A 24 -33.63 -25.64 7.77
N ASP A 25 -34.67 -25.08 8.36
CA ASP A 25 -36.06 -25.43 8.06
C ASP A 25 -36.39 -25.19 6.58
N ASN A 26 -35.94 -24.05 6.04
CA ASN A 26 -36.07 -23.72 4.62
C ASN A 26 -35.34 -24.73 3.72
N LEU A 27 -34.13 -25.16 4.09
CA LEU A 27 -33.33 -26.12 3.33
C LEU A 27 -34.00 -27.50 3.27
N ILE A 28 -34.47 -28.02 4.40
CA ILE A 28 -35.09 -29.35 4.46
C ILE A 28 -36.48 -29.39 3.81
N SER A 29 -37.18 -28.26 3.77
CA SER A 29 -38.44 -28.13 3.03
C SER A 29 -38.26 -27.89 1.53
N GLY A 30 -37.02 -27.75 1.06
CA GLY A 30 -36.73 -27.41 -0.34
C GLY A 30 -37.22 -26.03 -0.77
N ARG A 31 -37.25 -25.06 0.16
CA ARG A 31 -37.75 -23.71 -0.13
C ARG A 31 -36.82 -22.99 -1.10
N ASP A 32 -37.43 -22.35 -2.10
CA ASP A 32 -36.77 -21.36 -2.95
C ASP A 32 -36.96 -19.97 -2.32
N SER A 33 -35.85 -19.34 -1.90
CA SER A 33 -35.85 -18.01 -1.27
C SER A 33 -35.55 -16.88 -2.24
N LYS A 34 -35.40 -17.18 -3.54
CA LYS A 34 -35.23 -16.15 -4.57
C LYS A 34 -36.54 -15.41 -4.81
N SER A 35 -36.45 -14.13 -5.13
CA SER A 35 -37.61 -13.28 -5.39
C SER A 35 -37.28 -12.19 -6.41
N MET A 36 -38.32 -11.54 -6.95
CA MET A 36 -38.14 -10.39 -7.84
C MET A 36 -37.74 -9.15 -7.04
N ALA A 37 -36.77 -8.39 -7.56
CA ALA A 37 -36.38 -7.11 -7.00
C ALA A 37 -37.56 -6.14 -6.96
N GLY A 38 -37.66 -5.37 -5.88
CA GLY A 38 -38.63 -4.28 -5.72
C GLY A 38 -37.96 -2.93 -5.53
N VAL A 39 -38.78 -1.89 -5.36
CA VAL A 39 -38.33 -0.51 -5.10
C VAL A 39 -37.48 -0.43 -3.84
N GLU A 40 -37.82 -1.20 -2.80
CA GLU A 40 -37.06 -1.24 -1.54
C GLU A 40 -35.60 -1.64 -1.77
N GLN A 41 -35.34 -2.68 -2.57
CA GLN A 41 -33.99 -3.15 -2.85
C GLN A 41 -33.25 -2.23 -3.83
N MET A 42 -33.94 -1.75 -4.86
CA MET A 42 -33.32 -1.03 -5.98
C MET A 42 -33.30 0.50 -5.82
N GLY A 43 -34.04 1.05 -4.86
CA GLY A 43 -34.25 2.50 -4.67
C GLY A 43 -35.10 3.17 -5.76
N VAL A 44 -35.47 2.43 -6.82
CA VAL A 44 -36.26 2.88 -7.98
C VAL A 44 -37.13 1.73 -8.46
N ASP A 45 -38.14 1.97 -9.30
CA ASP A 45 -38.88 0.88 -9.93
C ASP A 45 -37.95 0.10 -10.88
N PRO A 46 -37.64 -1.18 -10.61
CA PRO A 46 -36.72 -1.96 -11.45
C PRO A 46 -37.24 -2.16 -12.87
N LYS A 47 -38.56 -2.07 -13.12
CA LYS A 47 -39.11 -2.21 -14.47
C LYS A 47 -38.63 -1.13 -15.42
N GLU A 48 -38.38 0.07 -14.90
CA GLU A 48 -37.85 1.20 -15.67
C GLU A 48 -36.40 0.97 -16.14
N TYR A 49 -35.71 -0.01 -15.57
CA TYR A 49 -34.32 -0.35 -15.87
C TYR A 49 -34.17 -1.78 -16.42
N PHE A 50 -35.28 -2.46 -16.65
CA PHE A 50 -35.31 -3.81 -17.19
C PHE A 50 -35.42 -3.80 -18.71
N ASP A 51 -34.61 -4.63 -19.37
CA ASP A 51 -34.80 -4.99 -20.78
C ASP A 51 -34.49 -6.48 -20.94
N PRO A 52 -35.40 -7.33 -21.43
CA PRO A 52 -35.12 -8.74 -21.64
C PRO A 52 -34.01 -9.00 -22.70
N ALA A 53 -33.68 -8.02 -23.55
CA ALA A 53 -32.60 -8.11 -24.49
C ALA A 53 -31.23 -7.95 -23.81
N LYS A 54 -30.32 -8.89 -24.08
CA LYS A 54 -28.93 -8.80 -23.61
C LYS A 54 -28.17 -7.67 -24.31
N GLY A 55 -27.34 -6.97 -23.55
CA GLY A 55 -26.44 -5.95 -24.09
C GLY A 55 -27.07 -4.57 -24.28
N THR A 56 -28.33 -4.37 -23.88
CA THR A 56 -28.93 -3.03 -23.83
C THR A 56 -28.18 -2.16 -22.82
N ALA A 57 -27.73 -0.99 -23.25
CA ALA A 57 -27.00 -0.05 -22.40
C ALA A 57 -27.89 0.49 -21.27
N ASP A 58 -27.30 0.66 -20.07
CA ASP A 58 -27.97 1.18 -18.88
C ASP A 58 -29.21 0.35 -18.44
N LYS A 59 -29.28 -0.94 -18.81
CA LYS A 59 -30.37 -1.86 -18.46
C LYS A 59 -29.83 -3.20 -17.92
N PHE A 60 -30.58 -3.80 -17.00
CA PHE A 60 -30.39 -5.20 -16.59
C PHE A 60 -31.48 -6.09 -17.21
N TYR A 61 -31.17 -7.36 -17.46
CA TYR A 61 -32.12 -8.30 -18.07
C TYR A 61 -32.61 -9.40 -17.12
N CYS A 62 -32.25 -9.31 -15.83
CA CYS A 62 -32.73 -10.19 -14.79
C CYS A 62 -33.12 -9.35 -13.55
N MET A 63 -34.31 -9.59 -13.02
CA MET A 63 -34.81 -8.97 -11.78
C MET A 63 -34.86 -9.96 -10.62
N GLU A 64 -34.59 -11.24 -10.86
CA GLU A 64 -34.63 -12.25 -9.80
C GLU A 64 -33.31 -12.25 -9.01
N GLY A 65 -33.42 -12.31 -7.69
CA GLY A 65 -32.28 -12.38 -6.80
C GLY A 65 -32.64 -12.89 -5.40
N GLY A 66 -31.63 -13.20 -4.60
CA GLY A 66 -31.79 -13.52 -3.19
C GLY A 66 -31.71 -12.27 -2.33
N TYR A 67 -32.85 -11.72 -1.93
CA TYR A 67 -32.91 -10.46 -1.18
C TYR A 67 -33.26 -10.69 0.29
N ILE A 68 -32.67 -9.89 1.19
CA ILE A 68 -33.10 -9.78 2.58
C ILE A 68 -34.39 -8.96 2.60
N ARG A 69 -35.42 -9.47 3.29
CA ARG A 69 -36.73 -8.83 3.40
C ARG A 69 -37.19 -8.85 4.84
N ASP A 70 -37.97 -7.84 5.20
CA ASP A 70 -38.62 -7.72 6.51
C ASP A 70 -37.66 -7.74 7.72
N PHE A 71 -36.37 -7.49 7.49
CA PHE A 71 -35.38 -7.42 8.57
C PHE A 71 -35.47 -6.06 9.26
N LYS A 72 -35.59 -6.08 10.59
CA LYS A 72 -35.56 -4.89 11.43
C LYS A 72 -34.35 -4.97 12.34
N PHE A 73 -33.39 -4.08 12.09
CA PHE A 73 -32.20 -3.97 12.93
C PHE A 73 -32.55 -3.34 14.27
N ASP A 74 -32.06 -3.93 15.35
CA ASP A 74 -32.14 -3.39 16.71
C ASP A 74 -30.79 -2.74 17.07
N PRO A 75 -30.71 -1.40 17.15
CA PRO A 75 -29.48 -0.66 17.44
C PRO A 75 -29.08 -0.65 18.91
N SER A 76 -29.87 -1.26 19.80
CA SER A 76 -29.58 -1.27 21.24
C SER A 76 -28.53 -2.32 21.62
N GLY A 77 -27.86 -2.08 22.75
CA GLY A 77 -26.95 -3.03 23.40
C GLY A 77 -25.54 -3.13 22.80
N TYR A 78 -25.12 -2.15 22.00
CA TYR A 78 -23.72 -2.04 21.53
C TYR A 78 -22.96 -0.97 22.33
N PHE A 79 -21.63 -1.02 22.29
CA PHE A 79 -20.72 0.00 22.83
C PHE A 79 -20.64 1.28 21.98
N LEU A 80 -21.64 1.51 21.12
CA LEU A 80 -21.76 2.67 20.24
C LEU A 80 -23.14 3.32 20.46
N PRO A 81 -23.27 4.65 20.31
CA PRO A 81 -24.56 5.31 20.47
C PRO A 81 -25.59 4.85 19.43
N GLU A 82 -26.82 4.53 19.87
CA GLU A 82 -27.88 4.00 19.00
C GLU A 82 -28.16 4.93 17.79
N HIS A 83 -28.23 6.24 18.05
CA HIS A 83 -28.52 7.26 17.04
C HIS A 83 -27.46 7.38 15.92
N ASP A 84 -26.23 6.92 16.18
CA ASP A 84 -25.17 6.87 15.17
C ASP A 84 -25.35 5.64 14.28
N ILE A 85 -25.68 4.48 14.87
CA ILE A 85 -25.88 3.22 14.15
C ILE A 85 -27.12 3.28 13.24
N GLU A 86 -28.18 3.97 13.67
CA GLU A 86 -29.43 4.11 12.90
C GLU A 86 -29.21 4.69 11.49
N LYS A 87 -28.23 5.60 11.35
CA LYS A 87 -27.89 6.29 10.09
C LYS A 87 -26.91 5.51 9.19
N LEU A 88 -26.48 4.33 9.61
CA LEU A 88 -25.58 3.47 8.85
C LEU A 88 -26.34 2.57 7.88
N ASP A 89 -25.68 2.20 6.79
CA ASP A 89 -26.19 1.28 5.78
C ASP A 89 -26.42 -0.13 6.34
N ASP A 90 -27.17 -0.93 5.59
CA ASP A 90 -27.35 -2.37 5.84
C ASP A 90 -26.02 -3.12 5.89
N LEU A 91 -25.02 -2.70 5.12
CA LEU A 91 -23.66 -3.23 5.22
C LEU A 91 -23.17 -3.28 6.67
N PHE A 92 -23.34 -2.20 7.42
CA PHE A 92 -22.91 -2.11 8.82
C PHE A 92 -23.89 -2.84 9.74
N LYS A 93 -25.20 -2.63 9.56
CA LYS A 93 -26.25 -3.20 10.40
C LYS A 93 -26.27 -4.73 10.35
N TRP A 94 -26.13 -5.34 9.18
CA TRP A 94 -26.13 -6.80 9.02
C TRP A 94 -24.84 -7.42 9.58
N SER A 95 -23.72 -6.72 9.44
CA SER A 95 -22.42 -7.11 10.02
C SER A 95 -22.49 -7.09 11.56
N LEU A 96 -23.04 -6.02 12.15
CA LEU A 96 -23.26 -5.92 13.59
C LEU A 96 -24.23 -6.98 14.11
N TYR A 97 -25.34 -7.19 13.41
CA TYR A 97 -26.35 -8.19 13.77
C TYR A 97 -25.75 -9.59 13.82
N THR A 98 -25.09 -10.02 12.74
CA THR A 98 -24.54 -11.38 12.66
C THR A 98 -23.40 -11.60 13.66
N ALA A 99 -22.57 -10.58 13.92
CA ALA A 99 -21.56 -10.63 14.99
C ALA A 99 -22.21 -10.77 16.37
N ARG A 100 -23.24 -9.96 16.70
CA ARG A 100 -23.95 -10.03 17.98
C ARG A 100 -24.54 -11.41 18.21
N GLU A 101 -25.27 -11.94 17.23
CA GLU A 101 -25.97 -13.21 17.38
C GLU A 101 -24.99 -14.39 17.40
N ALA A 102 -23.85 -14.32 16.70
CA ALA A 102 -22.82 -15.37 16.80
C ALA A 102 -22.14 -15.36 18.19
N LEU A 103 -21.82 -14.18 18.73
CA LEU A 103 -21.27 -14.04 20.08
C LEU A 103 -22.27 -14.52 21.14
N LYS A 104 -23.56 -14.20 20.99
CA LYS A 104 -24.63 -14.72 21.85
C LYS A 104 -24.73 -16.23 21.78
N ASP A 105 -24.75 -16.82 20.59
CA ASP A 105 -24.84 -18.27 20.39
C ASP A 105 -23.63 -19.01 20.98
N SER A 106 -22.45 -18.40 20.96
CA SER A 106 -21.24 -18.94 21.60
C SER A 106 -21.20 -18.77 23.13
N GLY A 107 -22.01 -17.89 23.71
CA GLY A 107 -21.96 -17.53 25.13
C GLY A 107 -20.80 -16.58 25.51
N TYR A 108 -20.24 -15.85 24.55
CA TYR A 108 -19.12 -14.90 24.75
C TYR A 108 -19.48 -13.44 24.46
N LEU A 109 -20.76 -13.05 24.44
CA LEU A 109 -21.16 -11.66 24.19
C LEU A 109 -20.54 -10.66 25.20
N ASP A 110 -20.55 -11.01 26.49
CA ASP A 110 -20.09 -10.12 27.57
C ASP A 110 -18.71 -10.50 28.14
N ARG A 111 -18.10 -11.57 27.62
CA ARG A 111 -16.81 -12.10 28.08
C ARG A 111 -15.99 -12.46 26.86
N HIS A 112 -15.00 -11.67 26.50
CA HIS A 112 -14.06 -12.04 25.43
C HIS A 112 -12.73 -11.31 25.63
N GLU A 113 -11.66 -12.07 25.88
CA GLU A 113 -10.30 -11.53 25.91
C GLU A 113 -9.59 -11.88 24.60
N ASN A 114 -8.86 -10.91 24.04
CA ASN A 114 -8.07 -11.10 22.82
C ASN A 114 -8.86 -11.71 21.64
N CYS A 115 -10.10 -11.25 21.44
CA CYS A 115 -10.95 -11.65 20.31
C CYS A 115 -10.75 -10.70 19.12
N GLY A 116 -10.47 -11.24 17.94
CA GLY A 116 -10.37 -10.48 16.69
C GLY A 116 -11.55 -10.71 15.74
N ILE A 117 -11.57 -10.00 14.60
CA ILE A 117 -12.58 -10.11 13.54
C ILE A 117 -11.93 -10.03 12.16
N ILE A 118 -12.24 -10.99 11.27
CA ILE A 118 -11.94 -10.89 9.84
C ILE A 118 -13.24 -11.03 9.06
N LEU A 119 -13.52 -10.03 8.22
CA LEU A 119 -14.79 -9.91 7.49
C LEU A 119 -14.56 -9.95 5.97
N GLY A 120 -15.19 -10.89 5.28
CA GLY A 120 -15.27 -10.87 3.83
C GLY A 120 -16.28 -9.83 3.37
N ASN A 121 -15.88 -8.85 2.56
CA ASN A 121 -16.72 -7.72 2.19
C ASN A 121 -16.46 -7.25 0.75
N LEU A 122 -17.47 -6.64 0.12
CA LEU A 122 -17.35 -6.02 -1.22
C LEU A 122 -16.89 -4.56 -1.12
N SER A 123 -16.03 -4.15 -2.04
CA SER A 123 -15.62 -2.75 -2.22
C SER A 123 -16.52 -1.98 -3.20
N PHE A 124 -17.84 -2.19 -3.13
CA PHE A 124 -18.82 -1.59 -4.06
C PHE A 124 -19.68 -0.52 -3.39
N PRO A 125 -20.20 0.46 -4.15
CA PRO A 125 -21.22 1.39 -3.63
C PRO A 125 -22.34 0.68 -2.88
N THR A 126 -22.76 1.22 -1.75
CA THR A 126 -23.91 0.78 -0.96
C THR A 126 -25.10 1.69 -1.21
N ARG A 127 -26.28 1.37 -0.68
CA ARG A 127 -27.46 2.22 -0.85
C ARG A 127 -27.22 3.59 -0.21
N TYR A 128 -26.67 3.63 1.00
CA TYR A 128 -26.43 4.88 1.73
C TYR A 128 -25.22 5.65 1.23
N SER A 129 -24.17 4.99 0.74
CA SER A 129 -23.03 5.71 0.15
C SER A 129 -23.45 6.50 -1.11
N ASN A 130 -24.43 6.00 -1.88
CA ASN A 130 -24.99 6.71 -3.02
C ASN A 130 -25.62 8.07 -2.64
N HIS A 131 -26.21 8.19 -1.45
CA HIS A 131 -26.77 9.46 -0.95
C HIS A 131 -25.70 10.52 -0.67
N LEU A 132 -24.45 10.13 -0.44
CA LEU A 132 -23.34 11.06 -0.21
C LEU A 132 -22.82 11.67 -1.52
N PHE A 133 -22.77 10.88 -2.60
CA PHE A 133 -22.02 11.26 -3.81
C PHE A 133 -22.90 11.59 -5.03
N ILE A 134 -23.98 10.85 -5.27
CA ILE A 134 -24.85 11.08 -6.46
C ILE A 134 -25.40 12.51 -6.53
N PRO A 135 -25.86 13.13 -5.42
CA PRO A 135 -26.35 14.50 -5.44
C PRO A 135 -25.32 15.53 -5.97
N ILE A 136 -24.01 15.27 -5.80
CA ILE A 136 -22.95 16.15 -6.30
C ILE A 136 -22.99 16.20 -7.83
N TYR A 137 -23.02 15.03 -8.48
CA TYR A 137 -23.06 14.92 -9.94
C TYR A 137 -24.36 15.49 -10.51
N HIS A 138 -25.49 15.17 -9.89
CA HIS A 138 -26.82 15.57 -10.33
C HIS A 138 -27.05 17.07 -10.19
N ARG A 139 -26.51 17.69 -9.14
CA ARG A 139 -26.53 19.16 -9.00
C ARG A 139 -25.72 19.85 -10.09
N ALA A 140 -24.53 19.33 -10.43
CA ALA A 140 -23.75 19.86 -11.55
C ALA A 140 -24.52 19.77 -12.88
N VAL A 141 -25.19 18.64 -13.12
CA VAL A 141 -26.08 18.45 -14.29
C VAL A 141 -27.26 19.43 -14.26
N GLU A 142 -27.94 19.57 -13.12
CA GLU A 142 -29.05 20.53 -12.96
C GLU A 142 -28.59 21.95 -13.27
N SER A 143 -27.47 22.40 -12.69
CA SER A 143 -26.92 23.73 -12.92
C SER A 143 -26.54 23.96 -14.39
N SER A 144 -26.05 22.94 -15.08
CA SER A 144 -25.78 23.02 -16.53
C SER A 144 -27.05 23.10 -17.36
N LEU A 145 -28.07 22.31 -16.99
CA LEU A 145 -29.36 22.30 -17.69
C LEU A 145 -30.13 23.60 -17.51
N LYS A 146 -30.13 24.21 -16.30
CA LYS A 146 -30.68 25.56 -16.08
C LYS A 146 -30.13 26.58 -17.07
N LYS A 147 -28.80 26.60 -17.24
CA LYS A 147 -28.11 27.49 -18.17
C LYS A 147 -28.42 27.17 -19.63
N LEU A 148 -28.40 25.88 -20.00
CA LEU A 148 -28.62 25.43 -21.38
C LEU A 148 -30.06 25.70 -21.84
N LEU A 149 -31.04 25.41 -20.98
CA LEU A 149 -32.47 25.58 -21.24
C LEU A 149 -32.95 27.02 -21.00
N LYS A 150 -32.11 27.87 -20.39
CA LYS A 150 -32.46 29.23 -19.94
C LYS A 150 -33.68 29.25 -19.01
N ASP A 151 -33.74 28.25 -18.14
CA ASP A 151 -34.81 28.10 -17.14
C ASP A 151 -34.18 27.98 -15.75
N GLU A 152 -34.19 29.09 -15.01
CA GLU A 152 -33.65 29.14 -13.64
C GLU A 152 -34.45 28.29 -12.64
N ASN A 153 -35.70 27.95 -12.97
CA ASN A 153 -36.58 27.13 -12.14
C ASN A 153 -36.46 25.63 -12.45
N PHE A 154 -35.70 25.25 -13.48
CA PHE A 154 -35.48 23.85 -13.84
C PHE A 154 -34.97 23.06 -12.63
N LYS A 155 -35.58 21.92 -12.34
CA LYS A 155 -35.19 21.03 -11.24
C LYS A 155 -35.02 19.62 -11.78
N LEU A 156 -33.89 18.99 -11.47
CA LEU A 156 -33.71 17.58 -11.75
C LEU A 156 -34.41 16.78 -10.62
N PRO A 157 -35.32 15.84 -10.92
CA PRO A 157 -35.89 14.95 -9.92
C PRO A 157 -34.79 14.25 -9.13
N CYS A 158 -35.03 13.94 -7.86
CA CYS A 158 -34.06 13.18 -7.08
C CYS A 158 -33.93 11.76 -7.66
N PHE A 159 -32.73 11.18 -7.58
CA PHE A 159 -32.48 9.81 -8.08
C PHE A 159 -33.24 8.74 -7.28
N THR A 160 -33.54 9.03 -6.01
CA THR A 160 -34.39 8.27 -5.10
C THR A 160 -34.88 9.19 -3.97
N ASN A 161 -35.69 8.67 -3.04
CA ASN A 161 -36.15 9.41 -1.87
C ASN A 161 -34.96 9.88 -1.01
N PRO A 162 -34.83 11.18 -0.67
CA PRO A 162 -33.72 11.65 0.15
C PRO A 162 -33.71 11.01 1.54
N GLU A 163 -32.54 10.56 1.98
CA GLU A 163 -32.30 10.03 3.32
C GLU A 163 -31.16 10.79 4.01
N HIS A 164 -31.30 10.99 5.32
CA HIS A 164 -30.24 11.58 6.13
C HIS A 164 -29.29 10.50 6.63
N VAL A 165 -28.20 10.29 5.88
CA VAL A 165 -27.20 9.26 6.15
C VAL A 165 -25.96 9.83 6.85
N SER A 166 -25.21 9.00 7.55
CA SER A 166 -23.92 9.42 8.13
C SER A 166 -22.79 9.36 7.09
N ASP A 167 -21.72 10.13 7.31
CA ASP A 167 -20.59 10.20 6.38
C ASP A 167 -19.72 8.93 6.42
N GLU A 168 -19.78 8.18 7.53
CA GLU A 168 -19.12 6.88 7.70
C GLU A 168 -19.58 5.85 6.66
N ASN A 169 -20.74 6.07 6.02
CA ASN A 169 -21.20 5.25 4.90
C ASN A 169 -20.29 5.31 3.66
N ALA A 170 -19.36 6.26 3.59
CA ALA A 170 -18.31 6.28 2.56
C ALA A 170 -17.19 5.25 2.81
N MET A 171 -16.99 4.81 4.06
CA MET A 171 -15.95 3.85 4.45
C MET A 171 -16.45 2.42 4.23
N ILE A 172 -16.64 2.06 2.97
CA ILE A 172 -17.35 0.84 2.55
C ILE A 172 -16.51 -0.43 2.81
N SER A 173 -15.21 -0.40 2.53
CA SER A 173 -14.41 -1.64 2.44
C SER A 173 -13.97 -2.16 3.83
N GLY A 174 -13.18 -1.38 4.57
CA GLY A 174 -12.52 -1.81 5.81
C GLY A 174 -13.35 -1.58 7.07
N TYR A 175 -13.93 -0.40 7.19
CA TYR A 175 -14.61 0.06 8.40
C TYR A 175 -15.70 -0.86 8.97
N PRO A 176 -16.47 -1.68 8.21
CA PRO A 176 -17.41 -2.62 8.81
C PRO A 176 -16.78 -3.57 9.86
N SER A 177 -15.54 -4.03 9.63
CA SER A 177 -14.81 -4.86 10.59
C SER A 177 -14.36 -4.07 11.83
N ALA A 178 -13.89 -2.84 11.64
CA ALA A 178 -13.51 -1.94 12.73
C ALA A 178 -14.72 -1.50 13.56
N LEU A 179 -15.88 -1.31 12.93
CA LEU A 179 -17.13 -0.98 13.60
C LEU A 179 -17.60 -2.14 14.49
N ILE A 180 -17.51 -3.38 14.02
CA ILE A 180 -17.75 -4.57 14.86
C ILE A 180 -16.81 -4.57 16.07
N ALA A 181 -15.51 -4.35 15.86
CA ALA A 181 -14.53 -4.34 16.95
C ALA A 181 -14.79 -3.22 17.97
N GLN A 182 -15.32 -2.07 17.54
CA GLN A 182 -15.77 -0.99 18.43
C GLN A 182 -17.06 -1.37 19.16
N ALA A 183 -18.07 -1.83 18.44
CA ALA A 183 -19.41 -2.12 18.94
C ALA A 183 -19.45 -3.21 20.02
N PHE A 184 -18.48 -4.13 20.03
CA PHE A 184 -18.34 -5.16 21.07
C PHE A 184 -17.07 -4.99 21.91
N ASN A 185 -16.33 -3.89 21.76
CA ASN A 185 -15.06 -3.70 22.45
C ASN A 185 -14.04 -4.87 22.27
N LEU A 186 -13.94 -5.42 21.07
CA LEU A 186 -12.99 -6.49 20.73
C LEU A 186 -11.54 -5.97 20.79
N SER A 187 -10.60 -6.75 21.32
CA SER A 187 -9.21 -6.33 21.57
C SER A 187 -8.16 -6.94 20.63
N GLY A 188 -8.54 -7.92 19.82
CA GLY A 188 -7.68 -8.58 18.84
C GLY A 188 -7.61 -7.84 17.50
N THR A 189 -7.07 -8.51 16.47
CA THR A 189 -6.95 -7.96 15.11
C THR A 189 -8.33 -7.67 14.50
N CYS A 190 -8.44 -6.62 13.68
CA CYS A 190 -9.63 -6.34 12.87
C CYS A 190 -9.21 -5.90 11.47
N PHE A 191 -9.83 -6.47 10.43
CA PHE A 191 -9.75 -5.99 9.04
C PHE A 191 -10.78 -6.70 8.16
N SER A 192 -11.06 -6.12 6.99
CA SER A 192 -11.88 -6.74 5.95
C SER A 192 -11.02 -7.25 4.80
N ILE A 193 -11.53 -8.22 4.05
CA ILE A 193 -10.90 -8.76 2.83
C ILE A 193 -11.90 -8.91 1.69
N ASP A 194 -11.40 -8.89 0.46
CA ASP A 194 -12.16 -9.27 -0.73
C ASP A 194 -11.35 -10.29 -1.56
N ALA A 195 -11.89 -11.50 -1.64
CA ALA A 195 -11.51 -12.60 -2.53
C ALA A 195 -12.73 -13.03 -3.38
N ALA A 196 -13.57 -12.07 -3.77
CA ALA A 196 -14.82 -12.26 -4.48
C ALA A 196 -15.70 -13.35 -3.82
N CYS A 197 -16.10 -14.36 -4.57
CA CYS A 197 -16.99 -15.42 -4.11
C CYS A 197 -16.37 -16.34 -3.04
N SER A 198 -15.05 -16.26 -2.85
CA SER A 198 -14.30 -17.06 -1.89
C SER A 198 -13.98 -16.32 -0.58
N SER A 199 -14.38 -15.05 -0.44
CA SER A 199 -14.08 -14.20 0.74
C SER A 199 -14.45 -14.86 2.07
N SER A 200 -15.60 -15.53 2.15
CA SER A 200 -16.00 -16.26 3.37
C SER A 200 -14.95 -17.29 3.82
N ILE A 201 -14.42 -18.08 2.86
CA ILE A 201 -13.43 -19.13 3.14
C ILE A 201 -12.08 -18.51 3.49
N TYR A 202 -11.68 -17.45 2.78
CA TYR A 202 -10.44 -16.73 3.08
C TYR A 202 -10.49 -16.13 4.49
N SER A 203 -11.60 -15.50 4.89
CA SER A 203 -11.75 -14.91 6.23
C SER A 203 -11.62 -15.97 7.32
N ILE A 204 -12.27 -17.11 7.14
CA ILE A 204 -12.20 -18.24 8.08
C ILE A 204 -10.79 -18.83 8.15
N LYS A 205 -10.12 -19.02 7.00
CA LYS A 205 -8.74 -19.50 6.98
C LYS A 205 -7.82 -18.53 7.70
N LEU A 206 -7.80 -17.26 7.34
CA LEU A 206 -6.95 -16.27 8.02
C LEU A 206 -7.24 -16.25 9.53
N ALA A 207 -8.51 -16.29 9.95
CA ALA A 207 -8.86 -16.37 11.36
C ALA A 207 -8.29 -17.62 12.06
N CYS A 208 -8.28 -18.78 11.37
CA CYS A 208 -7.59 -19.96 11.87
C CYS A 208 -6.08 -19.72 12.02
N ASP A 209 -5.42 -19.03 11.10
CA ASP A 209 -3.97 -18.74 11.21
C ASP A 209 -3.65 -17.80 12.40
N TYR A 210 -4.51 -16.80 12.66
CA TYR A 210 -4.37 -15.93 13.84
C TYR A 210 -4.54 -16.71 15.15
N LEU A 211 -5.46 -17.67 15.20
CA LEU A 211 -5.62 -18.58 16.35
C LEU A 211 -4.42 -19.53 16.51
N LEU A 212 -3.94 -20.11 15.42
CA LEU A 212 -2.85 -21.10 15.43
C LEU A 212 -1.48 -20.48 15.74
N SER A 213 -1.27 -19.21 15.37
CA SER A 213 -0.07 -18.43 15.71
C SER A 213 -0.08 -17.91 17.15
N GLY A 214 -1.24 -17.93 17.82
CA GLY A 214 -1.41 -17.38 19.17
C GLY A 214 -1.59 -15.86 19.20
N ARG A 215 -1.74 -15.20 18.04
CA ARG A 215 -2.01 -13.76 17.95
C ARG A 215 -3.44 -13.40 18.39
N ALA A 216 -4.35 -14.37 18.35
CA ALA A 216 -5.70 -14.27 18.91
C ALA A 216 -6.04 -15.51 19.73
N ASP A 217 -6.93 -15.35 20.71
CA ASP A 217 -7.47 -16.47 21.50
C ASP A 217 -8.88 -16.86 21.04
N MET A 218 -9.57 -15.91 20.43
CA MET A 218 -10.86 -16.10 19.80
C MET A 218 -10.91 -15.27 18.52
N MET A 219 -11.64 -15.73 17.52
CA MET A 219 -11.86 -14.97 16.29
C MET A 219 -13.33 -15.02 15.88
N LEU A 220 -13.88 -13.86 15.57
CA LEU A 220 -15.01 -13.77 14.66
C LEU A 220 -14.50 -13.89 13.22
N ALA A 221 -15.14 -14.74 12.43
CA ALA A 221 -14.84 -14.88 11.01
C ALA A 221 -16.14 -15.00 10.23
N GLY A 222 -16.33 -14.13 9.25
CA GLY A 222 -17.58 -14.07 8.52
C GLY A 222 -17.46 -13.30 7.23
N ALA A 223 -18.61 -13.03 6.63
CA ALA A 223 -18.71 -12.20 5.44
C ALA A 223 -20.10 -11.56 5.32
N VAL A 224 -20.13 -10.41 4.63
CA VAL A 224 -21.33 -9.64 4.30
C VAL A 224 -21.33 -9.32 2.81
N SER A 225 -22.50 -9.42 2.19
CA SER A 225 -22.79 -8.96 0.83
C SER A 225 -24.00 -8.04 0.91
N ALA A 226 -23.73 -6.74 0.97
CA ALA A 226 -24.72 -5.66 1.10
C ALA A 226 -24.42 -4.48 0.16
N ALA A 227 -23.74 -4.75 -0.95
CA ALA A 227 -23.57 -3.76 -2.01
C ALA A 227 -24.94 -3.37 -2.59
N ASP A 228 -25.02 -2.19 -3.20
CA ASP A 228 -26.21 -1.74 -3.89
C ASP A 228 -26.70 -2.79 -4.92
N PRO A 229 -27.89 -3.40 -4.72
CA PRO A 229 -28.39 -4.43 -5.63
C PRO A 229 -28.54 -3.97 -7.08
N PHE A 230 -28.77 -2.67 -7.28
CA PHE A 230 -28.85 -2.06 -8.60
C PHE A 230 -27.49 -2.13 -9.32
N PHE A 231 -26.42 -1.71 -8.63
CA PHE A 231 -25.05 -1.83 -9.12
C PHE A 231 -24.74 -3.28 -9.47
N VAL A 232 -24.97 -4.21 -8.54
CA VAL A 232 -24.71 -5.64 -8.73
C VAL A 232 -25.44 -6.22 -9.97
N SER A 233 -26.72 -5.92 -10.13
CA SER A 233 -27.56 -6.45 -11.23
C SER A 233 -27.13 -5.90 -12.59
N MET A 234 -26.71 -4.63 -12.65
CA MET A 234 -26.11 -4.04 -13.85
C MET A 234 -24.81 -4.75 -14.22
N GLY A 235 -23.92 -5.00 -13.25
CA GLY A 235 -22.65 -5.68 -13.48
C GLY A 235 -22.83 -7.08 -14.06
N PHE A 236 -23.66 -7.92 -13.43
CA PHE A 236 -23.93 -9.27 -13.94
C PHE A 236 -24.67 -9.27 -15.28
N SER A 237 -25.45 -8.22 -15.57
CA SER A 237 -26.05 -8.05 -16.90
C SER A 237 -25.01 -7.72 -17.96
N ILE A 238 -24.05 -6.83 -17.66
CA ILE A 238 -22.92 -6.50 -18.54
C ILE A 238 -22.04 -7.73 -18.80
N PHE A 239 -21.78 -8.55 -17.77
CA PHE A 239 -21.07 -9.82 -17.89
C PHE A 239 -21.85 -10.91 -18.64
N GLN A 240 -23.13 -10.69 -18.90
CA GLN A 240 -24.05 -11.68 -19.45
C GLN A 240 -24.12 -12.97 -18.61
N ALA A 241 -23.96 -12.83 -17.28
CA ALA A 241 -23.87 -13.94 -16.34
C ALA A 241 -25.23 -14.44 -15.83
N HIS A 242 -26.30 -13.64 -15.99
CA HIS A 242 -27.67 -14.06 -15.68
C HIS A 242 -28.26 -15.02 -16.73
N PRO A 243 -29.18 -15.90 -16.32
CA PRO A 243 -29.88 -16.79 -17.24
C PRO A 243 -30.89 -16.03 -18.12
N ASN A 244 -31.12 -16.52 -19.36
CA ASN A 244 -32.14 -15.96 -20.28
C ASN A 244 -33.58 -16.37 -19.91
N ILE A 245 -33.71 -17.44 -19.13
CA ILE A 245 -34.97 -17.93 -18.59
C ILE A 245 -34.99 -17.65 -17.08
N PRO A 246 -36.15 -17.44 -16.46
CA PRO A 246 -36.23 -17.28 -15.00
C PRO A 246 -35.59 -18.48 -14.28
N GLY A 247 -34.84 -18.19 -13.23
CA GLY A 247 -34.19 -19.20 -12.39
C GLY A 247 -32.73 -19.48 -12.74
N SER A 248 -31.91 -19.63 -11.69
CA SER A 248 -30.63 -20.32 -11.73
C SER A 248 -30.80 -21.73 -11.14
N SER A 249 -30.17 -22.74 -11.75
CA SER A 249 -30.27 -24.13 -11.30
C SER A 249 -28.87 -24.77 -11.24
N PRO A 250 -28.07 -24.46 -10.21
CA PRO A 250 -26.74 -25.05 -10.03
C PRO A 250 -26.71 -26.56 -10.24
N LEU A 251 -25.67 -27.04 -10.93
CA LEU A 251 -25.45 -28.44 -11.29
C LEU A 251 -26.46 -29.04 -12.29
N ASP A 252 -27.41 -28.27 -12.81
CA ASP A 252 -28.34 -28.70 -13.86
C ASP A 252 -27.79 -28.39 -15.27
N LYS A 253 -27.90 -29.37 -16.19
CA LYS A 253 -27.49 -29.26 -17.60
C LYS A 253 -28.16 -28.11 -18.35
N ASN A 254 -29.33 -27.69 -17.91
CA ASN A 254 -30.10 -26.61 -18.51
C ASN A 254 -29.88 -25.26 -17.83
N SER A 255 -29.08 -25.18 -16.78
CA SER A 255 -28.73 -23.89 -16.20
C SER A 255 -27.94 -23.05 -17.21
N ARG A 256 -28.20 -21.75 -17.24
CA ARG A 256 -27.62 -20.82 -18.22
C ARG A 256 -27.02 -19.57 -17.58
N GLY A 257 -26.86 -19.57 -16.26
CA GLY A 257 -26.38 -18.43 -15.52
C GLY A 257 -26.68 -18.50 -14.02
N LEU A 258 -26.30 -17.43 -13.34
CA LEU A 258 -26.53 -17.23 -11.91
C LEU A 258 -27.53 -16.11 -11.65
N VAL A 259 -28.09 -16.14 -10.46
CA VAL A 259 -28.84 -15.02 -9.87
C VAL A 259 -28.07 -14.57 -8.64
N ALA A 260 -27.85 -13.27 -8.48
CA ALA A 260 -27.09 -12.74 -7.35
C ALA A 260 -27.97 -12.70 -6.08
N GLY A 261 -27.32 -12.55 -4.93
CA GLY A 261 -28.01 -12.37 -3.66
C GLY A 261 -27.19 -11.58 -2.66
N GLU A 262 -27.83 -11.27 -1.55
CA GLU A 262 -27.31 -10.47 -0.45
C GLU A 262 -27.53 -11.19 0.89
N GLY A 263 -26.81 -10.76 1.92
CA GLY A 263 -26.88 -11.34 3.25
C GLY A 263 -25.55 -11.38 3.96
N ALA A 264 -25.55 -11.93 5.17
CA ALA A 264 -24.38 -12.01 6.02
C ALA A 264 -24.34 -13.32 6.81
N GLY A 265 -23.14 -13.71 7.23
CA GLY A 265 -22.95 -14.80 8.19
C GLY A 265 -21.70 -14.58 9.02
N MET A 266 -21.69 -15.15 10.22
CA MET A 266 -20.58 -15.05 11.16
C MET A 266 -20.38 -16.34 11.95
N PHE A 267 -19.13 -16.71 12.17
CA PHE A 267 -18.72 -17.77 13.08
C PHE A 267 -17.88 -17.21 14.24
N VAL A 268 -17.99 -17.84 15.40
CA VAL A 268 -17.03 -17.69 16.51
C VAL A 268 -16.11 -18.90 16.51
N LEU A 269 -14.80 -18.66 16.45
CA LEU A 269 -13.76 -19.67 16.31
C LEU A 269 -12.81 -19.66 17.51
N LYS A 270 -12.41 -20.85 17.97
CA LYS A 270 -11.34 -21.05 18.97
C LYS A 270 -10.47 -22.23 18.59
N ARG A 271 -9.27 -22.31 19.17
CA ARG A 271 -8.51 -23.57 19.14
C ARG A 271 -9.33 -24.67 19.81
N TYR A 272 -9.31 -25.87 19.24
CA TYR A 272 -10.14 -26.98 19.72
C TYR A 272 -9.92 -27.29 21.20
N GLU A 273 -8.67 -27.29 21.66
CA GLU A 273 -8.33 -27.56 23.06
C GLU A 273 -8.90 -26.49 23.99
N ASP A 274 -8.82 -25.22 23.64
CA ASP A 274 -9.42 -24.12 24.42
C ASP A 274 -10.94 -24.21 24.46
N ALA A 275 -11.57 -24.65 23.35
CA ALA A 275 -13.02 -24.85 23.31
C ALA A 275 -13.47 -26.00 24.21
N VAL A 276 -12.73 -27.11 24.22
CA VAL A 276 -13.01 -28.25 25.11
C VAL A 276 -12.78 -27.86 26.57
N ASN A 277 -11.68 -27.16 26.86
CA ASN A 277 -11.34 -26.73 28.22
C ASN A 277 -12.37 -25.77 28.82
N ASP A 278 -12.91 -24.86 28.01
CA ASP A 278 -13.91 -23.89 28.44
C ASP A 278 -15.34 -24.47 28.47
N GLY A 279 -15.53 -25.72 28.01
CA GLY A 279 -16.83 -26.38 27.95
C GLY A 279 -17.74 -25.81 26.87
N ASP A 280 -17.15 -25.29 25.78
CA ASP A 280 -17.90 -24.66 24.70
C ASP A 280 -18.72 -25.67 23.90
N LYS A 281 -19.87 -25.22 23.40
CA LYS A 281 -20.64 -25.97 22.40
C LYS A 281 -19.86 -25.98 21.08
N ILE A 282 -19.40 -27.14 20.64
CA ILE A 282 -18.70 -27.29 19.35
C ILE A 282 -19.69 -27.75 18.27
N TYR A 283 -19.93 -26.91 17.26
CA TYR A 283 -20.79 -27.25 16.13
C TYR A 283 -20.09 -28.14 15.09
N ALA A 284 -18.82 -27.86 14.84
CA ALA A 284 -17.93 -28.62 13.97
C ALA A 284 -16.49 -28.17 14.21
N CYS A 285 -15.53 -28.95 13.72
CA CYS A 285 -14.12 -28.59 13.70
C CYS A 285 -13.64 -28.38 12.26
N ILE A 286 -12.85 -27.34 12.05
CA ILE A 286 -12.08 -27.13 10.82
C ILE A 286 -10.78 -27.94 10.95
N LEU A 287 -10.59 -28.90 10.04
CA LEU A 287 -9.40 -29.75 10.01
C LEU A 287 -8.29 -29.17 9.16
N GLY A 288 -8.66 -28.59 8.01
CA GLY A 288 -7.71 -28.07 7.04
C GLY A 288 -8.40 -27.16 6.03
N THR A 289 -7.60 -26.27 5.45
CA THR A 289 -8.05 -25.25 4.49
C THR A 289 -6.97 -25.07 3.44
N GLY A 290 -7.35 -24.97 2.18
CA GLY A 290 -6.44 -24.71 1.07
C GLY A 290 -6.90 -23.48 0.30
N LEU A 291 -5.97 -22.54 0.10
CA LEU A 291 -6.17 -21.35 -0.73
C LEU A 291 -5.24 -21.43 -1.94
N SER A 292 -5.66 -20.95 -3.11
CA SER A 292 -4.82 -20.83 -4.29
C SER A 292 -5.32 -19.72 -5.23
N ASN A 293 -4.51 -19.39 -6.22
CA ASN A 293 -4.97 -18.64 -7.40
C ASN A 293 -4.81 -19.49 -8.67
N ASP A 294 -5.67 -19.27 -9.65
CA ASP A 294 -5.62 -19.95 -10.95
C ASP A 294 -4.37 -19.57 -11.78
N GLY A 295 -3.70 -18.47 -11.46
CA GLY A 295 -2.55 -18.00 -12.21
C GLY A 295 -2.94 -17.58 -13.62
N ARG A 296 -2.15 -18.02 -14.61
CA ARG A 296 -2.33 -17.62 -16.01
C ARG A 296 -3.54 -18.33 -16.62
N GLY A 297 -4.60 -17.56 -16.91
CA GLY A 297 -5.82 -18.05 -17.56
C GLY A 297 -6.21 -17.32 -18.85
N GLN A 298 -7.37 -17.67 -19.39
CA GLN A 298 -7.96 -17.01 -20.57
C GLN A 298 -8.61 -15.66 -20.22
N SER A 299 -9.24 -15.55 -19.05
CA SER A 299 -9.96 -14.36 -18.58
C SER A 299 -10.02 -14.38 -17.05
N VAL A 300 -10.11 -13.21 -16.43
CA VAL A 300 -10.31 -13.07 -14.97
C VAL A 300 -11.66 -13.58 -14.49
N LEU A 301 -12.61 -13.84 -15.39
CA LEU A 301 -13.93 -14.41 -15.07
C LEU A 301 -14.01 -15.93 -15.32
N SER A 302 -12.99 -16.53 -15.93
CA SER A 302 -12.97 -17.95 -16.28
C SER A 302 -12.20 -18.74 -15.23
N PRO A 303 -12.79 -19.79 -14.63
CA PRO A 303 -12.10 -20.62 -13.65
C PRO A 303 -11.11 -21.60 -14.30
N SER A 304 -10.10 -22.03 -13.53
CA SER A 304 -9.14 -23.06 -13.91
C SER A 304 -9.23 -24.31 -13.03
N ALA A 305 -9.18 -25.49 -13.64
CA ALA A 305 -9.17 -26.74 -12.90
C ALA A 305 -7.87 -26.93 -12.10
N ASP A 306 -6.74 -26.43 -12.61
CA ASP A 306 -5.43 -26.59 -11.97
C ASP A 306 -5.38 -25.81 -10.65
N GLY A 307 -5.86 -24.56 -10.64
CA GLY A 307 -5.97 -23.76 -9.42
C GLY A 307 -6.87 -24.40 -8.37
N GLN A 308 -8.04 -24.91 -8.77
CA GLN A 308 -8.96 -25.63 -7.88
C GLN A 308 -8.32 -26.89 -7.28
N ASN A 309 -7.60 -27.67 -8.09
CA ASN A 309 -6.88 -28.86 -7.62
C ASN A 309 -5.81 -28.52 -6.59
N ILE A 310 -5.06 -27.42 -6.78
CA ILE A 310 -4.08 -26.95 -5.78
C ILE A 310 -4.77 -26.61 -4.45
N ALA A 311 -5.94 -25.97 -4.49
CA ALA A 311 -6.69 -25.67 -3.28
C ALA A 311 -7.16 -26.95 -2.57
N PHE A 312 -7.61 -27.97 -3.31
CA PHE A 312 -7.92 -29.28 -2.74
C PHE A 312 -6.68 -29.90 -2.08
N GLU A 313 -5.59 -30.07 -2.84
CA GLU A 313 -4.36 -30.69 -2.36
C GLU A 313 -3.85 -30.04 -1.06
N ARG A 314 -3.79 -28.71 -1.01
CA ARG A 314 -3.40 -27.95 0.20
C ARG A 314 -4.35 -28.19 1.39
N ALA A 315 -5.66 -28.24 1.14
CA ALA A 315 -6.65 -28.45 2.19
C ALA A 315 -6.55 -29.85 2.82
N TYR A 316 -6.43 -30.90 1.99
CA TYR A 316 -6.35 -32.28 2.46
C TYR A 316 -5.00 -32.61 3.09
N GLU A 317 -3.90 -32.06 2.57
CA GLU A 317 -2.57 -32.19 3.18
C GLU A 317 -2.59 -31.62 4.61
N ARG A 318 -3.18 -30.43 4.79
CA ARG A 318 -3.29 -29.79 6.11
C ARG A 318 -4.27 -30.49 7.04
N ALA A 319 -5.38 -31.01 6.50
CA ALA A 319 -6.35 -31.78 7.26
C ALA A 319 -5.78 -33.13 7.74
N GLY A 320 -4.88 -33.74 6.95
CA GLY A 320 -4.28 -35.04 7.24
C GLY A 320 -5.28 -36.20 7.24
N ILE A 321 -6.34 -36.11 6.43
CA ILE A 321 -7.36 -37.15 6.26
C ILE A 321 -7.36 -37.71 4.84
N ASN A 322 -7.82 -38.93 4.66
CA ASN A 322 -7.94 -39.52 3.33
C ASN A 322 -9.17 -38.93 2.59
N PRO A 323 -9.06 -38.48 1.33
CA PRO A 323 -10.22 -37.98 0.58
C PRO A 323 -11.39 -38.96 0.46
N LYS A 324 -11.17 -40.27 0.65
CA LYS A 324 -12.24 -41.29 0.75
C LYS A 324 -13.17 -41.13 1.96
N GLU A 325 -12.74 -40.41 2.99
CA GLU A 325 -13.52 -40.18 4.21
C GLU A 325 -14.56 -39.06 4.02
N ILE A 326 -14.43 -38.26 2.96
CA ILE A 326 -15.38 -37.19 2.64
C ILE A 326 -16.67 -37.79 2.09
N ALA A 327 -17.76 -37.58 2.83
CA ALA A 327 -19.08 -38.03 2.44
C ALA A 327 -19.83 -37.01 1.57
N TYR A 328 -19.56 -35.72 1.77
CA TYR A 328 -20.26 -34.62 1.12
C TYR A 328 -19.34 -33.43 0.83
N VAL A 329 -19.52 -32.81 -0.34
CA VAL A 329 -18.90 -31.53 -0.69
C VAL A 329 -19.99 -30.53 -1.06
N GLU A 330 -20.05 -29.42 -0.32
CA GLU A 330 -20.81 -28.25 -0.73
C GLU A 330 -20.01 -27.49 -1.79
N CYS A 331 -20.50 -27.53 -3.03
CA CYS A 331 -19.86 -26.95 -4.19
C CYS A 331 -19.95 -25.41 -4.21
N HIS A 332 -19.04 -24.81 -4.97
CA HIS A 332 -19.18 -23.42 -5.40
C HIS A 332 -20.36 -23.26 -6.37
N ALA A 333 -20.62 -24.24 -7.24
CA ALA A 333 -21.63 -24.32 -8.29
C ALA A 333 -22.69 -23.20 -8.26
N THR A 334 -22.61 -22.33 -9.26
CA THR A 334 -23.40 -21.10 -9.37
C THR A 334 -24.51 -21.22 -10.39
N GLY A 335 -24.55 -22.32 -11.16
CA GLY A 335 -25.45 -22.49 -12.30
C GLY A 335 -24.89 -21.91 -13.59
N THR A 336 -23.65 -21.43 -13.59
CA THR A 336 -22.94 -21.04 -14.82
C THR A 336 -22.39 -22.28 -15.52
N PRO A 337 -22.68 -22.50 -16.83
CA PRO A 337 -22.29 -23.76 -17.49
C PRO A 337 -20.80 -24.09 -17.43
N LEU A 338 -19.94 -23.08 -17.64
CA LEU A 338 -18.49 -23.25 -17.59
C LEU A 338 -18.01 -23.54 -16.17
N GLY A 339 -18.48 -22.76 -15.18
CA GLY A 339 -18.06 -22.88 -13.79
C GLY A 339 -18.43 -24.23 -13.17
N ASP A 340 -19.70 -24.63 -13.29
CA ASP A 340 -20.19 -25.90 -12.76
C ASP A 340 -19.47 -27.09 -13.41
N LYS A 341 -19.16 -27.01 -14.72
CA LYS A 341 -18.42 -28.07 -15.42
C LYS A 341 -16.97 -28.18 -14.96
N VAL A 342 -16.26 -27.04 -14.88
CA VAL A 342 -14.86 -27.02 -14.43
C VAL A 342 -14.76 -27.55 -13.00
N GLU A 343 -15.64 -27.13 -12.10
CA GLU A 343 -15.64 -27.62 -10.71
C GLU A 343 -15.82 -29.15 -10.62
N LEU A 344 -16.80 -29.72 -11.33
CA LEU A 344 -17.02 -31.16 -11.33
C LEU A 344 -15.82 -31.92 -11.92
N ASP A 345 -15.17 -31.37 -12.94
CA ASP A 345 -13.99 -31.99 -13.57
C ASP A 345 -12.74 -31.88 -12.68
N SER A 346 -12.59 -30.82 -11.89
CA SER A 346 -11.55 -30.70 -10.86
C SER A 346 -11.77 -31.74 -9.77
N MET A 347 -13.00 -31.88 -9.27
CA MET A 347 -13.35 -32.90 -8.28
C MET A 347 -13.11 -34.32 -8.82
N ASP A 348 -13.45 -34.58 -10.08
CA ASP A 348 -13.18 -35.85 -10.74
C ASP A 348 -11.68 -36.17 -10.82
N THR A 349 -10.88 -35.17 -11.15
CA THR A 349 -9.41 -35.29 -11.17
C THR A 349 -8.86 -35.56 -9.77
N PHE A 350 -9.27 -34.80 -8.77
CA PHE A 350 -8.75 -34.92 -7.41
C PHE A 350 -9.26 -36.19 -6.71
N PHE A 351 -10.56 -36.35 -6.53
CA PHE A 351 -11.14 -37.50 -5.83
C PHE A 351 -10.95 -38.82 -6.60
N GLY A 352 -10.91 -38.77 -7.94
CA GLY A 352 -10.63 -39.92 -8.78
C GLY A 352 -9.27 -40.57 -8.51
N LYS A 353 -8.22 -39.77 -8.25
CA LYS A 353 -6.88 -40.27 -7.83
C LYS A 353 -6.96 -41.16 -6.60
N TYR A 354 -7.92 -40.90 -5.71
CA TYR A 354 -8.11 -41.64 -4.47
C TYR A 354 -9.24 -42.66 -4.56
N GLY A 355 -9.93 -42.83 -5.69
CA GLY A 355 -11.11 -43.70 -5.79
C GLY A 355 -12.23 -43.29 -4.82
N ALA A 356 -12.37 -41.99 -4.56
CA ALA A 356 -13.43 -41.39 -3.76
C ALA A 356 -14.53 -40.81 -4.67
N SER A 357 -15.77 -40.78 -4.19
CA SER A 357 -16.93 -40.27 -4.92
C SER A 357 -17.94 -39.67 -3.93
N PRO A 358 -17.66 -38.49 -3.37
CA PRO A 358 -18.54 -37.85 -2.40
C PRO A 358 -19.87 -37.43 -3.04
N LEU A 359 -20.90 -37.29 -2.21
CA LEU A 359 -22.10 -36.56 -2.61
C LEU A 359 -21.76 -35.08 -2.77
N VAL A 360 -22.44 -34.37 -3.68
CA VAL A 360 -22.22 -32.93 -3.90
C VAL A 360 -23.52 -32.16 -4.00
N GLY A 361 -23.50 -30.88 -3.61
CA GLY A 361 -24.69 -30.03 -3.71
C GLY A 361 -24.38 -28.54 -3.61
N SER A 362 -25.39 -27.69 -3.80
CA SER A 362 -25.24 -26.23 -3.75
C SER A 362 -26.46 -25.52 -3.15
N SER A 363 -26.26 -24.76 -2.07
CA SER A 363 -27.24 -23.87 -1.42
C SER A 363 -27.62 -22.69 -2.30
N LYS A 364 -26.81 -22.36 -3.31
CA LYS A 364 -27.11 -21.27 -4.25
C LYS A 364 -28.36 -21.56 -5.06
N SER A 365 -28.76 -22.83 -5.17
CA SER A 365 -30.06 -23.21 -5.73
C SER A 365 -31.23 -22.61 -4.95
N ASN A 366 -31.12 -22.51 -3.62
CA ASN A 366 -32.13 -21.94 -2.72
C ASN A 366 -32.05 -20.41 -2.63
N LEU A 367 -30.84 -19.87 -2.49
CA LEU A 367 -30.63 -18.48 -2.09
C LEU A 367 -30.18 -17.55 -3.22
N GLY A 368 -29.78 -18.08 -4.37
CA GLY A 368 -28.92 -17.35 -5.31
C GLY A 368 -27.48 -17.25 -4.80
N HIS A 369 -26.64 -16.52 -5.53
CA HIS A 369 -25.23 -16.36 -5.22
C HIS A 369 -24.99 -15.11 -4.35
N LEU A 370 -24.75 -15.32 -3.05
CA LEU A 370 -24.51 -14.28 -2.04
C LEU A 370 -23.11 -13.61 -2.12
N LEU A 371 -22.50 -13.54 -3.31
CA LEU A 371 -21.20 -12.91 -3.55
C LEU A 371 -20.14 -13.27 -2.49
N THR A 372 -19.64 -12.30 -1.73
CA THR A 372 -18.65 -12.45 -0.66
C THR A 372 -19.12 -13.31 0.52
N ALA A 373 -20.42 -13.34 0.78
CA ALA A 373 -21.07 -14.15 1.83
C ALA A 373 -21.51 -15.55 1.36
N ALA A 374 -21.23 -15.92 0.10
CA ALA A 374 -21.65 -17.20 -0.46
C ALA A 374 -21.14 -18.41 0.32
N GLY A 375 -19.87 -18.40 0.72
CA GLY A 375 -19.29 -19.50 1.50
C GLY A 375 -19.90 -19.66 2.88
N MET A 376 -20.37 -18.58 3.52
CA MET A 376 -21.07 -18.66 4.81
C MET A 376 -22.33 -19.52 4.70
N SER A 377 -23.19 -19.26 3.70
CA SER A 377 -24.43 -20.03 3.51
C SER A 377 -24.17 -21.53 3.27
N GLY A 378 -23.13 -21.86 2.49
CA GLY A 378 -22.75 -23.23 2.19
C GLY A 378 -22.14 -23.95 3.38
N MET A 379 -21.30 -23.26 4.15
CA MET A 379 -20.68 -23.81 5.35
C MET A 379 -21.68 -24.02 6.48
N ILE A 380 -22.60 -23.08 6.71
CA ILE A 380 -23.70 -23.25 7.69
C ILE A 380 -24.59 -24.43 7.29
N LYS A 381 -24.99 -24.53 6.01
CA LYS A 381 -25.73 -25.70 5.50
C LYS A 381 -24.98 -27.00 5.80
N THR A 382 -23.68 -27.05 5.52
CA THR A 382 -22.86 -28.26 5.70
C THR A 382 -22.76 -28.66 7.17
N ILE A 383 -22.50 -27.70 8.06
CA ILE A 383 -22.43 -27.94 9.52
C ILE A 383 -23.76 -28.49 10.05
N LEU A 384 -24.87 -27.88 9.66
CA LEU A 384 -26.21 -28.33 10.06
C LEU A 384 -26.56 -29.69 9.45
N ALA A 385 -26.15 -29.94 8.20
CA ALA A 385 -26.33 -31.23 7.54
C ALA A 385 -25.60 -32.36 8.26
N MET A 386 -24.36 -32.12 8.70
CA MET A 386 -23.58 -33.06 9.51
C MET A 386 -24.26 -33.32 10.86
N SER A 387 -24.65 -32.26 11.59
CA SER A 387 -25.23 -32.39 12.93
C SER A 387 -26.59 -33.10 12.92
N HIS A 388 -27.41 -32.85 11.91
CA HIS A 388 -28.71 -33.51 11.72
C HIS A 388 -28.61 -34.85 10.97
N LYS A 389 -27.42 -35.25 10.50
CA LYS A 389 -27.17 -36.44 9.68
C LYS A 389 -28.08 -36.53 8.45
N LYS A 390 -28.34 -35.40 7.80
CA LYS A 390 -29.21 -35.26 6.61
C LYS A 390 -28.62 -34.25 5.64
N ILE A 391 -28.63 -34.57 4.35
CA ILE A 391 -28.15 -33.69 3.28
C ILE A 391 -29.38 -33.07 2.59
N PRO A 392 -29.59 -31.74 2.69
CA PRO A 392 -30.65 -31.05 1.96
C PRO A 392 -30.49 -31.15 0.45
N ALA A 393 -31.60 -31.08 -0.27
CA ALA A 393 -31.62 -31.14 -1.72
C ALA A 393 -30.93 -29.93 -2.36
N THR A 394 -30.28 -30.14 -3.51
CA THR A 394 -30.07 -29.08 -4.50
C THR A 394 -31.37 -28.92 -5.28
N ILE A 395 -32.07 -27.81 -5.07
CA ILE A 395 -33.42 -27.60 -5.63
C ILE A 395 -33.37 -27.21 -7.10
N ASN A 396 -34.51 -27.29 -7.80
CA ASN A 396 -34.66 -26.99 -9.23
C ASN A 396 -33.77 -27.86 -10.17
N LEU A 397 -33.23 -28.97 -9.68
CA LEU A 397 -32.41 -29.93 -10.43
C LEU A 397 -33.29 -30.96 -11.17
N LYS A 398 -33.38 -30.84 -12.49
CA LYS A 398 -34.12 -31.76 -13.39
C LYS A 398 -33.18 -32.73 -14.10
N HIS A 399 -32.07 -32.24 -14.63
CA HIS A 399 -31.08 -33.00 -15.40
C HIS A 399 -29.68 -32.72 -14.86
N ALA A 400 -29.27 -33.49 -13.86
CA ALA A 400 -27.98 -33.29 -13.23
C ALA A 400 -26.80 -33.46 -14.20
N HIS A 401 -25.80 -32.60 -14.04
CA HIS A 401 -24.49 -32.72 -14.68
C HIS A 401 -23.74 -33.97 -14.17
N SER A 402 -22.72 -34.35 -14.92
CA SER A 402 -21.71 -35.30 -14.46
C SER A 402 -20.31 -34.83 -14.86
N SER A 403 -19.33 -35.24 -14.06
CA SER A 403 -17.94 -35.00 -14.36
C SER A 403 -17.46 -35.83 -15.57
N LYS A 404 -16.31 -35.44 -16.13
CA LYS A 404 -15.75 -36.04 -17.36
C LYS A 404 -15.61 -37.56 -17.31
N ASN A 405 -15.12 -38.13 -16.20
CA ASN A 405 -14.95 -39.58 -16.04
C ASN A 405 -16.04 -40.21 -15.15
N ASN A 406 -17.13 -39.48 -14.87
CA ASN A 406 -18.23 -39.90 -13.99
C ASN A 406 -17.81 -40.29 -12.57
N VAL A 407 -16.68 -39.78 -12.05
CA VAL A 407 -16.37 -39.89 -10.61
C VAL A 407 -17.47 -39.21 -9.79
N ILE A 408 -17.94 -38.05 -10.24
CA ILE A 408 -19.17 -37.41 -9.74
C ILE A 408 -20.25 -37.59 -10.80
N SER A 409 -21.10 -38.60 -10.60
CA SER A 409 -22.21 -38.88 -11.51
C SER A 409 -23.51 -38.21 -11.04
N ALA A 410 -24.57 -38.28 -11.85
CA ALA A 410 -25.87 -37.71 -11.49
C ALA A 410 -26.43 -38.24 -10.15
N SER A 411 -26.12 -39.49 -9.77
CA SER A 411 -26.56 -40.07 -8.48
C SER A 411 -25.87 -39.47 -7.26
N GLN A 412 -24.76 -38.74 -7.46
CA GLN A 412 -24.01 -38.09 -6.39
C GLN A 412 -24.58 -36.71 -6.06
N ILE A 413 -25.62 -36.25 -6.76
CA ILE A 413 -26.20 -34.91 -6.57
C ILE A 413 -27.60 -35.07 -5.98
N PRO A 414 -27.77 -34.96 -4.64
CA PRO A 414 -29.07 -35.14 -4.01
C PRO A 414 -30.07 -34.07 -4.46
N ASN A 415 -31.19 -34.49 -5.03
CA ASN A 415 -32.32 -33.63 -5.41
C ASN A 415 -33.52 -33.75 -4.46
N THR A 416 -33.37 -34.56 -3.40
CA THR A 416 -34.33 -34.74 -2.30
C THR A 416 -33.55 -34.83 -0.99
N LEU A 417 -34.24 -34.62 0.14
CA LEU A 417 -33.64 -34.74 1.47
C LEU A 417 -33.10 -36.17 1.67
N THR A 418 -31.79 -36.30 1.76
CA THR A 418 -31.10 -37.60 1.73
C THR A 418 -30.44 -37.89 3.08
N PRO A 419 -30.56 -39.10 3.65
CA PRO A 419 -29.81 -39.49 4.84
C PRO A 419 -28.30 -39.39 4.61
N TRP A 420 -27.54 -38.95 5.61
CA TRP A 420 -26.09 -38.89 5.48
C TRP A 420 -25.50 -40.31 5.27
N PRO A 421 -24.62 -40.53 4.28
CA PRO A 421 -24.08 -41.85 3.99
C PRO A 421 -22.98 -42.20 5.00
N GLN A 422 -23.32 -42.77 6.16
CA GLN A 422 -22.33 -43.07 7.21
C GLN A 422 -22.47 -44.47 7.85
N LYS A 423 -21.32 -44.99 8.31
CA LYS A 423 -21.17 -46.21 9.14
C LYS A 423 -20.55 -45.95 10.54
N THR A 424 -20.05 -44.75 10.80
CA THR A 424 -19.36 -44.34 12.05
C THR A 424 -20.08 -43.14 12.68
N ASP A 425 -19.59 -42.63 13.82
CA ASP A 425 -20.08 -41.37 14.43
C ASP A 425 -19.22 -40.14 14.08
N LEU A 426 -18.12 -40.33 13.32
CA LEU A 426 -17.21 -39.27 12.88
C LEU A 426 -17.50 -38.89 11.43
N ILE A 427 -18.04 -37.69 11.19
CA ILE A 427 -18.47 -37.20 9.88
C ILE A 427 -17.46 -36.22 9.32
N HIS A 428 -17.05 -36.41 8.07
CA HIS A 428 -16.27 -35.43 7.32
C HIS A 428 -17.01 -34.91 6.10
N ALA A 429 -16.89 -33.61 5.87
CA ALA A 429 -17.44 -32.91 4.73
C ALA A 429 -16.48 -31.81 4.28
N ALA A 430 -16.69 -31.28 3.08
CA ALA A 430 -15.93 -30.15 2.59
C ALA A 430 -16.80 -29.06 1.97
N VAL A 431 -16.26 -27.86 1.88
CA VAL A 431 -16.92 -26.68 1.28
C VAL A 431 -15.95 -26.01 0.32
N SER A 432 -16.40 -25.73 -0.90
CA SER A 432 -15.62 -25.07 -1.95
C SER A 432 -16.17 -23.69 -2.28
N GLY A 433 -15.27 -22.74 -2.56
CA GLY A 433 -15.60 -21.41 -3.05
C GLY A 433 -14.57 -20.94 -4.08
N PHE A 434 -15.01 -20.64 -5.30
CA PHE A 434 -14.15 -20.22 -6.40
C PHE A 434 -14.58 -18.83 -6.87
N GLY A 435 -13.84 -17.81 -6.45
CA GLY A 435 -14.12 -16.42 -6.75
C GLY A 435 -13.62 -15.96 -8.11
N PHE A 436 -14.22 -14.89 -8.61
CA PHE A 436 -13.67 -14.15 -9.74
C PHE A 436 -12.21 -13.76 -9.48
N GLY A 437 -11.43 -13.71 -10.55
CA GLY A 437 -9.98 -13.62 -10.49
C GLY A 437 -9.29 -14.95 -10.23
N GLY A 438 -10.02 -16.07 -10.25
CA GLY A 438 -9.46 -17.40 -10.00
C GLY A 438 -9.02 -17.58 -8.54
N THR A 439 -9.76 -17.00 -7.59
CA THR A 439 -9.44 -17.04 -6.17
C THR A 439 -10.12 -18.25 -5.52
N ASN A 440 -9.35 -19.29 -5.20
CA ASN A 440 -9.91 -20.57 -4.80
C ASN A 440 -9.74 -20.82 -3.30
N GLY A 441 -10.80 -21.30 -2.67
CA GLY A 441 -10.80 -21.76 -1.29
C GLY A 441 -11.50 -23.12 -1.14
N HIS A 442 -10.92 -24.00 -0.35
CA HIS A 442 -11.51 -25.28 0.06
C HIS A 442 -11.31 -25.51 1.56
N ILE A 443 -12.37 -25.88 2.29
CA ILE A 443 -12.34 -26.15 3.73
C ILE A 443 -12.80 -27.58 3.99
N VAL A 444 -12.07 -28.30 4.83
CA VAL A 444 -12.43 -29.64 5.34
C VAL A 444 -12.94 -29.52 6.77
N LEU A 445 -14.13 -30.07 7.01
CA LEU A 445 -14.86 -30.00 8.28
C LEU A 445 -15.05 -31.39 8.89
N GLU A 446 -15.11 -31.43 10.21
CA GLU A 446 -15.39 -32.62 11.01
C GLU A 446 -16.52 -32.36 12.00
N TYR A 447 -17.41 -33.34 12.15
CA TYR A 447 -18.38 -33.41 13.22
C TYR A 447 -18.26 -34.75 13.95
N ASP A 448 -18.13 -34.73 15.27
CA ASP A 448 -18.04 -35.93 16.12
C ASP A 448 -19.10 -35.85 17.22
N LYS A 449 -20.09 -36.74 17.16
CA LYS A 449 -21.19 -36.81 18.13
C LYS A 449 -20.71 -37.07 19.57
N ASN A 450 -19.55 -37.70 19.74
CA ASN A 450 -19.00 -38.05 21.05
C ASN A 450 -18.06 -36.97 21.62
N GLN A 451 -17.93 -35.81 20.96
CA GLN A 451 -17.08 -34.71 21.44
C GLN A 451 -17.46 -34.20 22.83
N GLU A 452 -18.73 -34.27 23.23
CA GLU A 452 -19.20 -33.89 24.58
C GLU A 452 -18.63 -34.79 25.72
N LYS A 453 -17.99 -35.92 25.41
CA LYS A 453 -17.53 -36.92 26.40
C LYS A 453 -16.02 -37.10 26.50
N LYS A 454 -15.21 -36.40 25.71
CA LYS A 454 -13.74 -36.54 25.77
C LYS A 454 -13.18 -35.62 26.87
N THR A 455 -12.88 -36.19 28.03
CA THR A 455 -12.39 -35.50 29.23
C THR A 455 -10.86 -35.43 29.36
N ASP A 456 -10.10 -35.84 28.35
CA ASP A 456 -8.63 -35.80 28.41
C ASP A 456 -8.08 -34.87 27.32
N PRO A 457 -8.06 -33.54 27.56
CA PRO A 457 -7.36 -32.61 26.71
C PRO A 457 -5.86 -32.87 26.89
N GLY A 458 -5.20 -33.41 25.86
CA GLY A 458 -3.74 -33.45 25.84
C GLY A 458 -3.21 -32.05 26.15
N SER A 459 -2.23 -31.94 27.05
CA SER A 459 -1.71 -30.66 27.51
C SER A 459 -1.14 -29.87 26.33
N PHE A 460 -1.84 -28.81 25.91
CA PHE A 460 -1.32 -27.86 24.94
C PHE A 460 -0.53 -26.77 25.65
N GLU A 461 0.78 -26.74 25.44
CA GLU A 461 1.56 -25.56 25.78
C GLU A 461 1.23 -24.45 24.77
N LYS A 462 0.61 -23.36 25.24
CA LYS A 462 0.49 -22.09 24.52
C LYS A 462 1.89 -21.52 24.28
N LYS A 463 2.59 -22.03 23.27
CA LYS A 463 3.86 -21.45 22.80
C LYS A 463 3.54 -20.35 21.81
N GLU A 464 3.66 -19.10 22.26
CA GLU A 464 3.78 -17.95 21.37
C GLU A 464 4.97 -18.20 20.44
N LYS A 465 4.70 -18.41 19.14
CA LYS A 465 5.75 -18.52 18.13
C LYS A 465 6.31 -17.11 17.93
N GLN A 466 7.62 -16.93 18.13
CA GLN A 466 8.21 -15.61 17.85
C GLN A 466 8.01 -15.25 16.37
N PRO A 467 7.54 -14.03 16.05
CA PRO A 467 7.33 -13.65 14.67
C PRO A 467 8.63 -13.70 13.86
N CYS A 468 8.55 -14.17 12.61
CA CYS A 468 9.69 -14.23 11.71
C CYS A 468 9.90 -12.86 11.05
N PRO A 469 11.09 -12.25 11.10
CA PRO A 469 11.39 -11.05 10.35
C PRO A 469 11.24 -11.28 8.84
N MET A 470 10.77 -10.26 8.12
CA MET A 470 10.61 -10.30 6.66
C MET A 470 11.65 -9.39 5.99
N ALA A 471 12.19 -9.78 4.84
CA ALA A 471 13.05 -8.93 4.02
C ALA A 471 12.23 -8.28 2.90
N ILE A 472 12.40 -6.97 2.70
CA ILE A 472 11.95 -6.27 1.49
C ILE A 472 13.01 -6.49 0.41
N ILE A 473 12.65 -7.20 -0.66
CA ILE A 473 13.59 -7.61 -1.72
C ILE A 473 13.34 -6.96 -3.09
N GLY A 474 12.25 -6.20 -3.22
CA GLY A 474 11.94 -5.39 -4.39
C GLY A 474 10.83 -4.41 -4.06
N MET A 475 10.81 -3.26 -4.73
CA MET A 475 9.94 -2.15 -4.43
C MET A 475 9.73 -1.23 -5.65
N ASP A 476 8.53 -0.65 -5.76
CA ASP A 476 8.29 0.45 -6.70
C ASP A 476 7.21 1.40 -6.16
N ALA A 477 7.23 2.65 -6.60
CA ALA A 477 6.36 3.70 -6.08
C ALA A 477 5.93 4.70 -7.17
N LEU A 478 4.65 5.05 -7.18
CA LEU A 478 4.09 6.14 -7.98
C LEU A 478 3.17 6.98 -7.10
N PHE A 479 3.63 8.14 -6.64
CA PHE A 479 2.87 9.04 -5.76
C PHE A 479 2.91 10.47 -6.30
N GLY A 480 1.74 11.02 -6.64
CA GLY A 480 1.65 12.28 -7.39
C GLY A 480 2.51 12.24 -8.66
N ASN A 481 3.39 13.22 -8.83
CA ASN A 481 4.32 13.30 -9.96
C ASN A 481 5.64 12.55 -9.74
N SER A 482 5.81 11.84 -8.62
CA SER A 482 6.94 10.93 -8.43
C SER A 482 6.64 9.58 -9.08
N ARG A 483 7.22 9.31 -10.25
CA ARG A 483 6.82 8.19 -11.15
C ARG A 483 7.87 7.08 -11.22
N GLY A 484 7.99 6.32 -10.15
CA GLY A 484 8.86 5.16 -10.05
C GLY A 484 9.87 5.33 -8.91
N ILE A 485 10.51 4.21 -8.55
CA ILE A 485 11.37 4.15 -7.37
C ILE A 485 12.52 5.16 -7.38
N ALA A 486 13.13 5.42 -8.54
CA ALA A 486 14.24 6.36 -8.66
C ALA A 486 13.82 7.82 -8.41
N GLU A 487 12.66 8.24 -8.92
CA GLU A 487 12.10 9.58 -8.66
C GLU A 487 11.61 9.71 -7.21
N PHE A 488 11.13 8.63 -6.62
CA PHE A 488 10.71 8.62 -5.22
C PHE A 488 11.90 8.69 -4.27
N HIS A 489 13.02 8.05 -4.63
CA HIS A 489 14.30 8.21 -3.95
C HIS A 489 14.80 9.66 -4.00
N GLN A 490 14.80 10.28 -5.19
CA GLN A 490 15.15 11.70 -5.33
C GLN A 490 14.22 12.61 -4.53
N THR A 491 12.90 12.38 -4.61
CA THR A 491 11.89 13.12 -3.84
C THR A 491 12.18 13.08 -2.34
N THR A 492 12.55 11.89 -1.85
CA THR A 492 12.87 11.66 -0.44
C THR A 492 14.17 12.35 -0.02
N TYR A 493 15.22 12.25 -0.83
CA TYR A 493 16.53 12.83 -0.50
C TYR A 493 16.54 14.36 -0.66
N ASP A 494 16.03 14.91 -1.76
CA ASP A 494 16.06 16.34 -2.03
C ASP A 494 14.94 17.11 -1.29
N GLY A 495 13.97 16.38 -0.74
CA GLY A 495 12.79 16.97 -0.10
C GLY A 495 11.83 17.61 -1.11
N LEU A 496 11.70 17.05 -2.32
CA LEU A 496 10.81 17.60 -3.34
C LEU A 496 9.34 17.47 -2.91
N GLN A 497 8.54 18.48 -3.24
CA GLN A 497 7.10 18.48 -2.99
C GLN A 497 6.34 18.42 -4.30
N HIS A 498 5.32 17.58 -4.36
CA HIS A 498 4.55 17.31 -5.59
C HIS A 498 3.19 18.02 -5.64
N PHE A 499 3.00 19.08 -4.83
CA PHE A 499 1.72 19.79 -4.71
C PHE A 499 1.45 20.73 -5.91
N ILE A 500 0.81 20.19 -6.94
CA ILE A 500 0.42 20.90 -8.15
C ILE A 500 -1.03 21.42 -8.08
N PRO A 501 -1.42 22.41 -8.89
CA PRO A 501 -2.83 22.70 -9.14
C PRO A 501 -3.57 21.46 -9.65
N LEU A 502 -4.89 21.40 -9.39
CA LEU A 502 -5.75 20.32 -9.87
C LEU A 502 -5.62 20.13 -11.39
N PRO A 503 -5.28 18.91 -11.88
CA PRO A 503 -5.26 18.65 -13.32
C PRO A 503 -6.64 18.83 -13.95
N GLU A 504 -6.71 19.46 -15.13
CA GLU A 504 -7.94 19.91 -15.80
C GLU A 504 -9.03 18.81 -15.91
N LYS A 505 -8.63 17.55 -16.14
CA LYS A 505 -9.56 16.43 -16.34
C LYS A 505 -9.85 15.63 -15.07
N ARG A 506 -9.18 15.92 -13.95
CA ARG A 506 -9.23 15.08 -12.74
C ARG A 506 -10.60 15.08 -12.06
N TRP A 507 -11.26 16.26 -12.00
CA TRP A 507 -12.59 16.43 -11.39
C TRP A 507 -13.72 16.61 -12.41
N LYS A 508 -13.45 16.36 -13.70
CA LYS A 508 -14.46 16.39 -14.77
C LYS A 508 -15.32 17.67 -14.79
N GLY A 509 -14.75 18.81 -14.41
CA GLY A 509 -15.43 20.11 -14.38
C GLY A 509 -16.21 20.43 -13.10
N ILE A 510 -16.28 19.51 -12.11
CA ILE A 510 -16.92 19.78 -10.80
C ILE A 510 -16.25 20.97 -10.10
N ASP A 511 -14.96 21.16 -10.30
CA ASP A 511 -14.16 22.29 -9.81
C ASP A 511 -14.65 23.67 -10.29
N GLN A 512 -15.49 23.74 -11.33
CA GLN A 512 -16.04 24.98 -11.86
C GLN A 512 -17.27 25.48 -11.09
N TYR A 513 -17.90 24.63 -10.27
CA TYR A 513 -19.13 24.93 -9.52
C TYR A 513 -18.80 25.43 -8.11
N LYS A 514 -18.60 26.75 -7.99
CA LYS A 514 -18.19 27.40 -6.74
C LYS A 514 -19.14 27.14 -5.57
N ASP A 515 -20.44 27.08 -5.86
CA ASP A 515 -21.49 26.82 -4.87
C ASP A 515 -21.36 25.41 -4.29
N ILE A 516 -21.10 24.40 -5.13
CA ILE A 516 -20.81 23.03 -4.67
C ILE A 516 -19.57 23.03 -3.79
N LEU A 517 -18.47 23.64 -4.23
CA LEU A 517 -17.23 23.68 -3.44
C LEU A 517 -17.42 24.38 -2.08
N GLN A 518 -18.20 25.46 -2.04
CA GLN A 518 -18.47 26.20 -0.80
C GLN A 518 -19.25 25.36 0.22
N ASP A 519 -20.22 24.56 -0.23
CA ASP A 519 -21.00 23.67 0.64
C ASP A 519 -20.14 22.56 1.29
N PHE A 520 -19.01 22.21 0.65
CA PHE A 520 -18.01 21.30 1.20
C PHE A 520 -16.82 22.02 1.86
N GLY A 521 -16.99 23.29 2.26
CA GLY A 521 -16.02 24.02 3.09
C GLY A 521 -14.92 24.78 2.35
N PHE A 522 -14.91 24.81 1.01
CA PHE A 522 -13.96 25.61 0.23
C PHE A 522 -14.43 27.06 0.10
N LYS A 523 -14.15 27.90 1.11
CA LYS A 523 -14.62 29.30 1.20
C LYS A 523 -14.42 30.13 -0.07
N ASN A 524 -13.28 29.94 -0.77
CA ASN A 524 -12.92 30.67 -1.98
C ASN A 524 -13.50 30.07 -3.27
N GLY A 525 -14.23 28.96 -3.18
CA GLY A 525 -14.77 28.23 -4.33
C GLY A 525 -13.68 27.78 -5.31
N LYS A 526 -12.53 27.33 -4.80
CA LYS A 526 -11.39 26.87 -5.60
C LYS A 526 -10.95 25.48 -5.13
N PRO A 527 -10.58 24.57 -6.05
CA PRO A 527 -10.01 23.28 -5.69
C PRO A 527 -8.64 23.47 -5.02
N PRO A 528 -8.25 22.55 -4.13
CA PRO A 528 -6.96 22.62 -3.45
C PRO A 528 -5.82 22.16 -4.37
N LYS A 529 -4.61 22.67 -4.10
CA LYS A 529 -3.39 22.02 -4.61
C LYS A 529 -3.21 20.67 -3.92
N GLY A 530 -2.61 19.72 -4.62
CA GLY A 530 -2.42 18.36 -4.14
C GLY A 530 -1.36 17.63 -4.94
N ALA A 531 -0.86 16.52 -4.40
CA ALA A 531 0.00 15.61 -5.15
C ALA A 531 -0.86 14.70 -6.03
N TYR A 532 -1.49 15.31 -7.03
CA TYR A 532 -2.32 14.63 -8.02
C TYR A 532 -1.46 13.89 -9.04
N ILE A 533 -2.02 12.82 -9.61
CA ILE A 533 -1.44 12.13 -10.76
C ILE A 533 -2.08 12.73 -12.01
N ASP A 534 -1.29 13.49 -12.77
CA ASP A 534 -1.71 14.10 -14.04
C ASP A 534 -1.75 13.06 -15.19
N LYS A 535 -0.74 12.20 -15.28
CA LYS A 535 -0.56 11.14 -16.28
C LYS A 535 0.44 10.09 -15.80
N PHE A 536 0.34 8.89 -16.35
CA PHE A 536 1.34 7.82 -16.23
C PHE A 536 1.34 6.95 -17.49
N GLU A 537 2.40 6.19 -17.68
CA GLU A 537 2.58 5.31 -18.83
C GLU A 537 2.51 3.84 -18.42
N LEU A 538 1.87 3.03 -19.27
CA LEU A 538 1.68 1.60 -19.05
C LEU A 538 1.78 0.86 -20.40
N ASP A 539 2.50 -0.26 -20.40
CA ASP A 539 2.58 -1.16 -21.54
C ASP A 539 1.33 -2.07 -21.61
N PHE A 540 0.39 -1.73 -22.48
CA PHE A 540 -0.86 -2.48 -22.62
C PHE A 540 -0.65 -3.92 -23.14
N LEU A 541 0.41 -4.17 -23.92
CA LEU A 541 0.72 -5.50 -24.43
C LEU A 541 1.14 -6.43 -23.30
N ARG A 542 2.01 -5.94 -22.40
CA ARG A 542 2.45 -6.69 -21.21
C ARG A 542 1.28 -7.14 -20.33
N PHE A 543 0.30 -6.26 -20.12
CA PHE A 543 -0.84 -6.53 -19.23
C PHE A 543 -2.08 -7.10 -19.94
N ARG A 544 -1.99 -7.37 -21.26
CA ARG A 544 -3.11 -7.85 -22.08
C ARG A 544 -4.36 -6.97 -21.97
N ILE A 545 -4.16 -5.65 -21.91
CA ILE A 545 -5.25 -4.68 -21.78
C ILE A 545 -5.73 -4.28 -23.18
N PRO A 546 -7.06 -4.31 -23.45
CA PRO A 546 -7.58 -3.89 -24.74
C PRO A 546 -7.19 -2.44 -25.10
N PRO A 547 -6.89 -2.13 -26.37
CA PRO A 547 -6.54 -0.76 -26.78
C PRO A 547 -7.74 0.20 -26.76
N ASN A 548 -8.97 -0.36 -26.82
CA ASN A 548 -10.23 0.38 -26.84
C ASN A 548 -10.34 1.31 -25.61
N LYS A 549 -10.48 2.62 -25.85
CA LYS A 549 -10.60 3.65 -24.81
C LYS A 549 -11.81 3.46 -23.90
N ASP A 550 -12.91 2.96 -24.46
CA ASP A 550 -14.18 2.85 -23.75
C ASP A 550 -14.29 1.57 -22.91
N ASP A 551 -13.32 0.65 -23.04
CA ASP A 551 -13.27 -0.63 -22.33
C ASP A 551 -11.96 -0.78 -21.52
N ARG A 552 -11.35 0.36 -21.14
CA ARG A 552 -10.15 0.39 -20.31
C ARG A 552 -10.49 0.11 -18.85
N LEU A 553 -9.54 -0.51 -18.15
CA LEU A 553 -9.59 -0.65 -16.70
C LEU A 553 -9.48 0.74 -16.04
N ILE A 554 -10.09 0.90 -14.87
CA ILE A 554 -9.95 2.13 -14.09
C ILE A 554 -8.49 2.36 -13.63
N PRO A 555 -8.06 3.62 -13.44
CA PRO A 555 -6.68 3.93 -13.06
C PRO A 555 -6.20 3.24 -11.77
N GLN A 556 -7.09 2.98 -10.80
CA GLN A 556 -6.74 2.28 -9.55
C GLN A 556 -6.10 0.91 -9.84
N GLN A 557 -6.67 0.12 -10.77
CA GLN A 557 -6.08 -1.16 -11.17
C GLN A 557 -4.80 -0.99 -11.99
N LEU A 558 -4.81 -0.05 -12.95
CA LEU A 558 -3.69 0.15 -13.89
C LEU A 558 -2.38 0.53 -13.18
N ILE A 559 -2.44 1.45 -12.22
CA ILE A 559 -1.26 1.89 -11.47
C ILE A 559 -0.78 0.78 -10.54
N THR A 560 -1.69 0.05 -9.89
CA THR A 560 -1.35 -1.11 -9.06
C THR A 560 -0.61 -2.18 -9.85
N LEU A 561 -1.06 -2.49 -11.07
CA LEU A 561 -0.36 -3.42 -11.97
C LEU A 561 1.04 -2.94 -12.32
N LYS A 562 1.22 -1.65 -12.60
CA LYS A 562 2.52 -1.05 -12.92
C LYS A 562 3.51 -1.23 -11.77
N VAL A 563 3.16 -0.78 -10.57
CA VAL A 563 4.09 -0.78 -9.43
C VAL A 563 4.38 -2.19 -8.94
N ALA A 564 3.38 -3.08 -8.91
CA ALA A 564 3.58 -4.47 -8.53
C ALA A 564 4.49 -5.19 -9.53
N ASP A 565 4.26 -5.00 -10.83
CA ASP A 565 5.10 -5.60 -11.87
C ASP A 565 6.56 -5.14 -11.80
N ASN A 566 6.79 -3.86 -11.58
CA ASN A 566 8.12 -3.30 -11.40
C ASN A 566 8.82 -3.89 -10.18
N ALA A 567 8.14 -3.94 -9.03
CA ALA A 567 8.68 -4.51 -7.79
C ALA A 567 9.00 -6.01 -7.94
N ILE A 568 8.15 -6.78 -8.63
CA ILE A 568 8.38 -8.21 -8.89
C ILE A 568 9.59 -8.43 -9.80
N ARG A 569 9.74 -7.63 -10.87
CA ARG A 569 10.91 -7.69 -11.76
C ARG A 569 12.19 -7.34 -11.01
N GLU A 570 12.14 -6.33 -10.16
CA GLU A 570 13.29 -5.93 -9.34
C GLU A 570 13.69 -7.04 -8.36
N ALA A 571 12.72 -7.68 -7.71
CA ALA A 571 12.91 -8.83 -6.81
C ALA A 571 13.33 -10.12 -7.53
N ARG A 572 13.31 -10.14 -8.87
CA ARG A 572 13.67 -11.30 -9.72
C ARG A 572 12.88 -12.56 -9.38
N LEU A 573 11.60 -12.44 -9.04
CA LEU A 573 10.77 -13.62 -8.79
C LEU A 573 10.56 -14.42 -10.08
N GLU A 574 10.51 -15.74 -9.93
CA GLU A 574 10.24 -16.66 -11.03
C GLU A 574 8.74 -16.73 -11.34
N GLN A 575 8.40 -16.69 -12.63
CA GLN A 575 7.03 -16.90 -13.07
C GLN A 575 6.57 -18.34 -12.74
N GLY A 576 5.32 -18.54 -12.32
CA GLY A 576 4.81 -19.88 -11.98
C GLY A 576 4.99 -20.28 -10.51
N SER A 577 5.62 -19.43 -9.69
CA SER A 577 5.97 -19.74 -8.30
C SER A 577 4.80 -19.60 -7.32
N ASN A 578 4.94 -20.18 -6.13
CA ASN A 578 3.95 -20.10 -5.07
C ASN A 578 4.06 -18.77 -4.29
N VAL A 579 3.53 -17.71 -4.90
CA VAL A 579 3.61 -16.34 -4.38
C VAL A 579 2.22 -15.80 -4.10
N ALA A 580 2.01 -15.24 -2.91
CA ALA A 580 0.78 -14.54 -2.57
C ALA A 580 0.78 -13.11 -3.11
N VAL A 581 -0.39 -12.57 -3.42
CA VAL A 581 -0.57 -11.17 -3.81
C VAL A 581 -1.63 -10.51 -2.92
N LEU A 582 -1.21 -9.56 -2.11
CA LEU A 582 -2.07 -8.80 -1.20
C LEU A 582 -2.15 -7.35 -1.68
N VAL A 583 -3.37 -6.83 -1.87
CA VAL A 583 -3.58 -5.44 -2.29
C VAL A 583 -4.31 -4.66 -1.19
N ALA A 584 -3.59 -3.77 -0.52
CA ALA A 584 -4.14 -2.80 0.42
C ALA A 584 -4.88 -1.68 -0.32
N MET A 585 -6.18 -1.54 -0.09
CA MET A 585 -7.02 -0.58 -0.81
C MET A 585 -8.28 -0.21 -0.03
N GLY A 586 -8.89 0.91 -0.43
CA GLY A 586 -10.28 1.26 -0.13
C GLY A 586 -11.13 1.29 -1.40
N THR A 587 -12.44 1.47 -1.24
CA THR A 587 -13.37 1.58 -2.38
C THR A 587 -13.01 2.78 -3.26
N GLU A 588 -12.94 2.58 -4.58
CA GLU A 588 -12.89 3.69 -5.52
C GLU A 588 -14.22 4.46 -5.48
N LEU A 589 -14.22 5.63 -4.86
CA LEU A 589 -15.45 6.41 -4.68
C LEU A 589 -16.01 6.93 -6.01
N ALA A 590 -15.20 7.02 -7.06
CA ALA A 590 -15.68 7.37 -8.40
C ALA A 590 -16.67 6.33 -8.98
N LEU A 591 -16.78 5.12 -8.41
CA LEU A 591 -17.76 4.12 -8.83
C LEU A 591 -19.21 4.59 -8.69
N HIS A 592 -19.51 5.54 -7.80
CA HIS A 592 -20.85 6.14 -7.67
C HIS A 592 -21.27 6.91 -8.93
N GLN A 593 -20.32 7.37 -9.76
CA GLN A 593 -20.59 8.03 -11.04
C GLN A 593 -21.32 7.09 -12.02
N PHE A 594 -21.08 5.78 -11.94
CA PHE A 594 -21.79 4.80 -12.76
C PHE A 594 -23.29 4.83 -12.46
N ARG A 595 -23.68 4.72 -11.17
CA ARG A 595 -25.09 4.80 -10.77
C ARG A 595 -25.66 6.20 -11.06
N GLY A 596 -24.89 7.25 -10.80
CA GLY A 596 -25.27 8.63 -11.13
C GLY A 596 -25.63 8.82 -12.61
N ARG A 597 -24.88 8.21 -13.53
CA ARG A 597 -25.22 8.17 -14.97
C ARG A 597 -26.52 7.41 -15.20
N VAL A 598 -26.60 6.18 -14.71
CA VAL A 598 -27.72 5.29 -15.05
C VAL A 598 -29.05 5.86 -14.55
N ASN A 599 -29.09 6.44 -13.34
CA ASN A 599 -30.31 7.03 -12.77
C ASN A 599 -30.91 8.16 -13.62
N LEU A 600 -30.09 8.86 -14.42
CA LEU A 600 -30.58 9.90 -15.33
C LEU A 600 -31.56 9.35 -16.38
N THR A 601 -31.65 8.03 -16.58
CA THR A 601 -32.63 7.42 -17.49
C THR A 601 -34.05 7.85 -17.15
N THR A 602 -34.49 7.62 -15.91
CA THR A 602 -35.86 7.95 -15.48
C THR A 602 -36.02 9.44 -15.21
N GLN A 603 -35.01 10.09 -14.59
CA GLN A 603 -35.04 11.53 -14.31
C GLN A 603 -35.22 12.36 -15.60
N LEU A 604 -34.51 12.00 -16.69
CA LEU A 604 -34.65 12.69 -17.97
C LEU A 604 -35.89 12.27 -18.76
N GLN A 605 -36.43 11.06 -18.55
CA GLN A 605 -37.70 10.65 -19.14
C GLN A 605 -38.88 11.46 -18.57
N GLU A 606 -38.86 11.74 -17.26
CA GLU A 606 -39.88 12.54 -16.58
C GLU A 606 -39.91 13.99 -17.09
N ILE A 607 -38.73 14.60 -17.26
CA ILE A 607 -38.63 16.02 -17.64
C ILE A 607 -38.70 16.25 -19.15
N LEU A 608 -38.18 15.31 -19.95
CA LEU A 608 -38.14 15.38 -21.42
C LEU A 608 -38.89 14.18 -22.01
N PRO A 609 -40.22 14.10 -21.87
CA PRO A 609 -40.99 13.01 -22.43
C PRO A 609 -40.91 13.07 -23.97
N CYS A 610 -40.45 11.98 -24.59
CA CYS A 610 -40.44 11.82 -26.04
C CYS A 610 -41.05 10.45 -26.35
N PRO A 611 -42.10 10.34 -27.17
CA PRO A 611 -42.56 9.07 -27.67
C PRO A 611 -41.45 8.41 -28.48
N ASP A 612 -41.19 7.13 -28.25
CA ASP A 612 -40.13 6.39 -28.95
C ASP A 612 -40.26 6.57 -30.47
N LYS A 613 -39.19 7.12 -31.08
CA LYS A 613 -38.94 7.36 -32.52
C LYS A 613 -39.31 8.74 -33.13
N ALA A 614 -39.68 9.77 -32.36
CA ALA A 614 -40.13 11.03 -32.96
C ALA A 614 -39.08 12.17 -33.09
N ASP A 615 -38.05 12.25 -32.22
CA ASP A 615 -37.03 13.33 -32.29
C ASP A 615 -35.63 12.87 -31.86
N ASP A 616 -34.75 12.63 -32.84
CA ASP A 616 -33.36 12.21 -32.63
C ASP A 616 -32.57 13.20 -31.75
N ARG A 617 -32.94 14.50 -31.75
CA ARG A 617 -32.23 15.53 -30.99
C ARG A 617 -32.40 15.35 -29.48
N ILE A 618 -33.58 14.96 -29.02
CA ILE A 618 -33.85 14.71 -27.59
C ILE A 618 -33.07 13.49 -27.11
N ASN A 619 -33.01 12.43 -27.91
CA ASN A 619 -32.24 11.23 -27.57
C ASN A 619 -30.73 11.52 -27.52
N ILE A 620 -30.21 12.30 -28.46
CA ILE A 620 -28.81 12.76 -28.44
C ILE A 620 -28.55 13.61 -27.19
N LEU A 621 -29.45 14.55 -26.84
CA LEU A 621 -29.32 15.35 -25.63
C LEU A 621 -29.28 14.48 -24.37
N LYS A 622 -30.20 13.50 -24.24
CA LYS A 622 -30.20 12.55 -23.11
C LYS A 622 -28.89 11.75 -23.03
N SER A 623 -28.37 11.28 -24.17
CA SER A 623 -27.09 10.57 -24.20
C SER A 623 -25.93 11.46 -23.76
N ASN A 624 -25.85 12.69 -24.28
CA ASN A 624 -24.80 13.65 -23.94
C ASN A 624 -24.83 14.03 -22.45
N ILE A 625 -26.02 14.21 -21.86
CA ILE A 625 -26.17 14.48 -20.42
C ILE A 625 -25.64 13.30 -19.60
N LYS A 626 -26.02 12.07 -19.95
CA LYS A 626 -25.50 10.86 -19.28
C LYS A 626 -23.97 10.73 -19.41
N GLU A 627 -23.45 10.92 -20.62
CA GLU A 627 -22.02 10.84 -20.93
C GLU A 627 -21.17 11.89 -20.19
N SER A 628 -21.77 13.01 -19.78
CA SER A 628 -21.10 14.03 -18.97
C SER A 628 -20.67 13.53 -17.57
N ILE A 629 -21.38 12.55 -17.01
CA ILE A 629 -21.03 11.92 -15.73
C ILE A 629 -20.07 10.74 -15.98
N HIS A 630 -20.52 9.78 -16.78
CA HIS A 630 -19.80 8.53 -17.04
C HIS A 630 -20.18 7.98 -18.42
N GLY A 631 -19.26 7.31 -19.11
CA GLY A 631 -19.55 6.59 -20.34
C GLY A 631 -20.41 5.33 -20.12
N VAL A 632 -20.87 4.67 -21.19
CA VAL A 632 -21.52 3.36 -21.05
C VAL A 632 -20.48 2.34 -20.61
N ALA A 633 -20.66 1.74 -19.43
CA ALA A 633 -19.72 0.76 -18.91
C ALA A 633 -19.66 -0.49 -19.80
N LYS A 634 -18.44 -0.98 -20.02
CA LYS A 634 -18.14 -2.18 -20.80
C LYS A 634 -17.57 -3.28 -19.89
N VAL A 635 -17.44 -4.49 -20.42
CA VAL A 635 -17.08 -5.68 -19.63
C VAL A 635 -15.76 -5.51 -18.89
N ASN A 636 -14.67 -5.12 -19.58
CA ASN A 636 -13.36 -5.01 -18.93
C ASN A 636 -13.33 -3.85 -17.93
N GLN A 637 -13.95 -2.72 -18.27
CA GLN A 637 -14.12 -1.62 -17.32
C GLN A 637 -14.87 -2.07 -16.06
N TYR A 638 -15.97 -2.83 -16.18
CA TYR A 638 -16.74 -3.28 -15.03
C TYR A 638 -15.98 -4.32 -14.19
N THR A 639 -15.21 -5.23 -14.82
CA THR A 639 -14.31 -6.12 -14.05
C THR A 639 -13.28 -5.33 -13.26
N SER A 640 -12.93 -4.12 -13.71
CA SER A 640 -11.99 -3.27 -12.99
C SER A 640 -12.58 -2.58 -11.76
N PHE A 641 -13.90 -2.62 -11.58
CA PHE A 641 -14.57 -2.13 -10.38
C PHE A 641 -14.46 -3.10 -9.21
N ILE A 642 -14.17 -4.38 -9.47
CA ILE A 642 -14.04 -5.43 -8.45
C ILE A 642 -12.63 -5.35 -7.84
N GLY A 643 -12.56 -5.09 -6.54
CA GLY A 643 -11.30 -4.84 -5.82
C GLY A 643 -10.29 -5.98 -5.93
N ASN A 644 -10.72 -7.21 -5.62
CA ASN A 644 -9.83 -8.38 -5.62
C ASN A 644 -9.19 -8.72 -6.99
N ILE A 645 -9.82 -8.29 -8.09
CA ILE A 645 -9.33 -8.58 -9.45
C ILE A 645 -7.97 -7.91 -9.70
N MET A 646 -7.63 -6.82 -8.99
CA MET A 646 -6.30 -6.23 -9.06
C MET A 646 -5.21 -7.23 -8.67
N ALA A 647 -5.36 -7.87 -7.51
CA ALA A 647 -4.43 -8.90 -7.03
C ALA A 647 -4.37 -10.08 -8.00
N SER A 648 -5.53 -10.49 -8.50
CA SER A 648 -5.66 -11.62 -9.43
C SER A 648 -5.01 -11.34 -10.79
N ARG A 649 -5.06 -10.11 -11.30
CA ARG A 649 -4.38 -9.74 -12.54
C ARG A 649 -2.86 -9.77 -12.39
N ILE A 650 -2.33 -9.36 -11.23
CA ILE A 650 -0.89 -9.51 -10.93
C ILE A 650 -0.51 -10.98 -10.92
N ALA A 651 -1.27 -11.81 -10.17
CA ALA A 651 -1.05 -13.26 -10.11
C ALA A 651 -1.14 -13.89 -11.51
N SER A 652 -2.07 -13.45 -12.36
CA SER A 652 -2.26 -13.99 -13.71
C SER A 652 -1.14 -13.64 -14.69
N VAL A 653 -0.62 -12.40 -14.63
CA VAL A 653 0.53 -11.98 -15.45
C VAL A 653 1.76 -12.83 -15.12
N TRP A 654 1.99 -13.05 -13.82
CA TRP A 654 3.14 -13.78 -13.28
C TRP A 654 2.91 -15.27 -13.04
N ASP A 655 1.73 -15.78 -13.39
CA ASP A 655 1.33 -17.17 -13.20
C ASP A 655 1.49 -17.68 -11.75
N PHE A 656 1.23 -16.83 -10.76
CA PHE A 656 1.38 -17.19 -9.35
C PHE A 656 0.20 -18.03 -8.84
N SER A 657 0.51 -19.02 -8.00
CA SER A 657 -0.47 -19.97 -7.44
C SER A 657 -0.82 -19.73 -5.96
N GLY A 658 -0.18 -18.76 -5.31
CA GLY A 658 -0.50 -18.36 -3.94
C GLY A 658 -1.82 -17.58 -3.87
N PRO A 659 -2.36 -17.33 -2.67
CA PRO A 659 -3.60 -16.58 -2.50
C PRO A 659 -3.44 -15.13 -3.03
N ALA A 660 -4.44 -14.66 -3.79
CA ALA A 660 -4.49 -13.30 -4.34
C ALA A 660 -5.79 -12.60 -3.94
N PHE A 661 -5.73 -11.54 -3.12
CA PHE A 661 -6.92 -10.86 -2.60
C PHE A 661 -6.60 -9.43 -2.13
N SER A 662 -7.62 -8.61 -1.89
CA SER A 662 -7.44 -7.29 -1.29
C SER A 662 -7.75 -7.30 0.21
N ILE A 663 -7.07 -6.40 0.94
CA ILE A 663 -7.20 -6.19 2.38
C ILE A 663 -7.54 -4.72 2.61
N SER A 664 -8.48 -4.47 3.52
CA SER A 664 -8.93 -3.12 3.86
C SER A 664 -9.05 -2.94 5.38
N SER A 665 -8.35 -1.93 5.88
CA SER A 665 -8.31 -1.47 7.27
C SER A 665 -8.01 0.03 7.30
N GLU A 666 -8.73 0.79 6.47
CA GLU A 666 -8.53 2.24 6.27
C GLU A 666 -7.04 2.60 6.04
N GLU A 667 -6.47 3.59 6.73
CA GLU A 667 -5.07 4.00 6.60
C GLU A 667 -4.05 2.90 6.95
N ASN A 668 -4.44 1.93 7.78
CA ASN A 668 -3.59 0.83 8.23
C ASN A 668 -3.64 -0.42 7.32
N SER A 669 -4.34 -0.35 6.18
CA SER A 669 -4.51 -1.46 5.22
C SER A 669 -3.18 -2.10 4.81
N VAL A 670 -2.14 -1.30 4.57
CA VAL A 670 -0.80 -1.79 4.20
C VAL A 670 -0.19 -2.59 5.35
N PHE A 671 -0.27 -2.10 6.58
CA PHE A 671 0.32 -2.78 7.73
C PHE A 671 -0.42 -4.07 8.09
N LYS A 672 -1.75 -4.12 7.90
CA LYS A 672 -2.50 -5.39 8.00
C LYS A 672 -2.13 -6.39 6.91
N SER A 673 -1.80 -5.89 5.72
CA SER A 673 -1.24 -6.73 4.66
C SER A 673 0.14 -7.27 5.01
N LEU A 674 1.00 -6.49 5.69
CA LEU A 674 2.29 -6.98 6.19
C LEU A 674 2.12 -8.03 7.30
N GLU A 675 1.20 -7.80 8.25
CA GLU A 675 0.91 -8.78 9.31
C GLU A 675 0.42 -10.12 8.71
N THR A 676 -0.45 -10.05 7.70
CA THR A 676 -0.95 -11.21 6.96
C THR A 676 0.16 -11.89 6.14
N ALA A 677 1.01 -11.11 5.45
CA ALA A 677 2.16 -11.64 4.73
C ALA A 677 3.11 -12.40 5.66
N GLN A 678 3.32 -11.89 6.87
CA GLN A 678 4.16 -12.53 7.88
C GLN A 678 3.58 -13.89 8.29
N LEU A 679 2.26 -13.99 8.51
CA LEU A 679 1.60 -15.26 8.83
C LEU A 679 1.75 -16.30 7.71
N LEU A 680 1.55 -15.87 6.45
CA LEU A 680 1.67 -16.77 5.29
C LEU A 680 3.10 -17.33 5.14
N LEU A 681 4.12 -16.48 5.36
CA LEU A 681 5.53 -16.88 5.33
C LEU A 681 5.92 -17.76 6.52
N GLU A 682 5.46 -17.43 7.74
CA GLU A 682 5.74 -18.18 8.98
C GLU A 682 5.18 -19.61 8.97
N ASN A 683 4.08 -19.81 8.25
CA ASN A 683 3.44 -21.09 8.05
C ASN A 683 4.00 -21.85 6.84
N SER A 684 4.97 -21.27 6.12
CA SER A 684 5.51 -21.81 4.87
C SER A 684 4.43 -22.13 3.83
N GLU A 685 3.37 -21.32 3.80
CA GLU A 685 2.27 -21.47 2.84
C GLU A 685 2.64 -20.92 1.46
N VAL A 686 3.58 -19.98 1.43
CA VAL A 686 4.10 -19.30 0.23
C VAL A 686 5.59 -19.04 0.38
N ASP A 687 6.28 -18.91 -0.76
CA ASP A 687 7.72 -18.64 -0.81
C ASP A 687 8.03 -17.14 -0.76
N ALA A 688 7.11 -16.32 -1.28
CA ALA A 688 7.18 -14.86 -1.24
C ALA A 688 5.76 -14.25 -1.22
N VAL A 689 5.69 -12.98 -0.86
CA VAL A 689 4.45 -12.19 -0.87
C VAL A 689 4.67 -10.88 -1.59
N VAL A 690 3.83 -10.57 -2.56
CA VAL A 690 3.72 -9.23 -3.15
C VAL A 690 2.69 -8.46 -2.36
N VAL A 691 3.07 -7.32 -1.78
CA VAL A 691 2.14 -6.41 -1.10
C VAL A 691 2.11 -5.10 -1.87
N ALA A 692 0.95 -4.76 -2.43
CA ALA A 692 0.71 -3.46 -3.07
C ALA A 692 -0.24 -2.62 -2.22
N GLY A 693 -0.12 -1.30 -2.28
CA GLY A 693 -1.06 -0.35 -1.68
C GLY A 693 -1.44 0.72 -2.69
N VAL A 694 -2.74 1.02 -2.83
CA VAL A 694 -3.24 1.99 -3.82
C VAL A 694 -4.39 2.82 -3.27
N ASP A 695 -4.35 4.13 -3.55
CA ASP A 695 -5.46 5.03 -3.28
C ASP A 695 -5.45 6.23 -4.24
N LEU A 696 -6.58 6.48 -4.91
CA LEU A 696 -6.80 7.63 -5.80
C LEU A 696 -7.57 8.74 -5.09
N ALA A 697 -7.18 9.00 -3.84
CA ALA A 697 -7.78 9.93 -2.91
C ALA A 697 -7.82 11.41 -3.35
N GLY A 698 -7.19 11.77 -4.48
CA GLY A 698 -7.35 13.08 -5.12
C GLY A 698 -8.67 13.26 -5.87
N GLY A 699 -9.53 12.22 -5.91
CA GLY A 699 -10.88 12.31 -6.46
C GLY A 699 -11.76 13.27 -5.66
N PHE A 700 -12.63 14.01 -6.34
CA PHE A 700 -13.45 15.02 -5.66
C PHE A 700 -14.40 14.40 -4.64
N GLU A 701 -14.86 13.16 -4.84
CA GLU A 701 -15.67 12.43 -3.86
C GLU A 701 -14.97 12.39 -2.49
N ASN A 702 -13.70 11.99 -2.48
CA ASN A 702 -12.90 11.92 -1.26
C ASN A 702 -12.56 13.31 -0.72
N VAL A 703 -12.06 14.20 -1.60
CA VAL A 703 -11.56 15.53 -1.18
C VAL A 703 -12.68 16.40 -0.61
N LEU A 704 -13.85 16.42 -1.25
CA LEU A 704 -14.99 17.20 -0.77
C LEU A 704 -15.50 16.67 0.58
N LEU A 705 -15.66 15.35 0.70
CA LEU A 705 -16.14 14.72 1.93
C LEU A 705 -15.18 14.96 3.10
N LYS A 706 -13.88 14.66 2.92
CA LYS A 706 -12.87 14.82 3.97
C LYS A 706 -12.66 16.29 4.36
N ASN A 707 -12.76 17.24 3.42
CA ASN A 707 -12.69 18.67 3.78
C ASN A 707 -13.88 19.11 4.66
N ARG A 708 -15.09 18.57 4.41
CA ARG A 708 -16.26 18.84 5.25
C ARG A 708 -16.09 18.29 6.67
N GLN A 709 -15.45 17.12 6.81
CA GLN A 709 -15.27 16.44 8.09
C GLN A 709 -14.19 17.08 8.97
N THR A 710 -12.98 17.30 8.42
CA THR A 710 -11.80 17.64 9.23
C THR A 710 -11.11 18.96 8.82
N GLY A 711 -11.48 19.52 7.67
CA GLY A 711 -10.83 20.69 7.09
C GLY A 711 -9.43 20.40 6.51
N MET A 712 -9.12 21.07 5.40
CA MET A 712 -7.84 20.94 4.69
C MET A 712 -6.79 21.95 5.13
N ASN A 713 -5.51 21.62 4.87
CA ASN A 713 -4.41 22.54 5.07
C ASN A 713 -4.57 23.80 4.20
N THR A 714 -4.60 24.95 4.87
CA THR A 714 -4.56 26.29 4.26
C THR A 714 -3.24 27.01 4.56
N GLY A 715 -2.42 26.43 5.44
CA GLY A 715 -1.09 26.91 5.80
C GLY A 715 0.01 26.41 4.84
N ARG A 716 1.23 26.30 5.37
CA ARG A 716 2.39 25.80 4.63
C ARG A 716 2.28 24.28 4.43
N PRO A 717 2.52 23.77 3.22
CA PRO A 717 2.65 22.33 3.02
C PRO A 717 3.98 21.84 3.61
N THR A 718 3.92 21.09 4.70
CA THR A 718 5.09 20.52 5.42
C THR A 718 4.59 19.44 6.39
N LEU A 719 5.47 18.92 7.25
CA LEU A 719 5.09 18.02 8.34
C LEU A 719 4.00 18.68 9.21
N SER A 720 2.91 17.96 9.48
CA SER A 720 1.72 18.54 10.13
C SER A 720 1.95 19.03 11.56
N PHE A 721 3.03 18.59 12.21
CA PHE A 721 3.47 19.10 13.51
C PHE A 721 4.03 20.53 13.46
N ASP A 722 4.23 21.10 12.26
CA ASP A 722 4.76 22.45 12.10
C ASP A 722 3.74 23.52 12.50
N LYS A 723 4.21 24.57 13.18
CA LYS A 723 3.38 25.71 13.62
C LYS A 723 2.62 26.43 12.49
N ASN A 724 3.08 26.32 11.25
CA ASN A 724 2.47 26.94 10.07
C ASN A 724 1.63 25.96 9.24
N SER A 725 1.44 24.71 9.68
CA SER A 725 0.55 23.73 9.04
C SER A 725 -0.74 23.57 9.86
N ASN A 726 -1.90 23.45 9.21
CA ASN A 726 -3.19 23.47 9.92
C ASN A 726 -4.25 22.52 9.36
N GLY A 727 -3.85 21.49 8.63
CA GLY A 727 -4.77 20.48 8.12
C GLY A 727 -4.06 19.40 7.30
N TRP A 728 -4.83 18.47 6.75
CA TRP A 728 -4.31 17.44 5.84
C TRP A 728 -4.09 17.98 4.43
N MET A 729 -3.25 17.31 3.66
CA MET A 729 -2.90 17.67 2.27
C MET A 729 -3.32 16.56 1.32
N VAL A 730 -3.83 16.93 0.13
CA VAL A 730 -4.25 15.92 -0.88
C VAL A 730 -3.05 15.19 -1.45
N GLY A 731 -3.14 13.86 -1.45
CA GLY A 731 -2.20 12.97 -2.13
C GLY A 731 -2.92 11.76 -2.73
N GLU A 732 -2.38 11.23 -3.82
CA GLU A 732 -2.83 9.97 -4.41
C GLU A 732 -1.66 9.18 -4.99
N GLY A 733 -1.83 7.86 -5.10
CA GLY A 733 -0.87 6.99 -5.75
C GLY A 733 -0.88 5.55 -5.28
N ALA A 734 0.15 4.83 -5.68
CA ALA A 734 0.35 3.44 -5.33
C ALA A 734 1.82 3.13 -5.08
N GLY A 735 2.09 2.08 -4.31
CA GLY A 735 3.40 1.46 -4.22
C GLY A 735 3.27 -0.05 -4.05
N ALA A 736 4.36 -0.77 -4.28
CA ALA A 736 4.42 -2.19 -4.00
C ALA A 736 5.77 -2.59 -3.42
N VAL A 737 5.77 -3.64 -2.61
CA VAL A 737 6.97 -4.32 -2.10
C VAL A 737 6.84 -5.82 -2.30
N VAL A 738 7.98 -6.49 -2.44
CA VAL A 738 8.08 -7.96 -2.45
C VAL A 738 8.78 -8.41 -1.17
N LEU A 739 8.18 -9.38 -0.49
CA LEU A 739 8.60 -9.87 0.82
C LEU A 739 8.97 -11.35 0.76
N LYS A 740 10.05 -11.71 1.45
CA LYS A 740 10.38 -13.10 1.84
C LYS A 740 10.69 -13.15 3.33
N SER A 741 10.76 -14.36 3.90
CA SER A 741 11.39 -14.48 5.23
C SER A 741 12.86 -14.02 5.14
N LEU A 742 13.33 -13.30 6.16
CA LEU A 742 14.68 -12.72 6.15
C LEU A 742 15.76 -13.79 5.96
N ASP A 743 15.58 -14.96 6.57
CA ASP A 743 16.52 -16.07 6.45
C ASP A 743 16.53 -16.68 5.04
N ALA A 744 15.37 -16.79 4.37
CA ALA A 744 15.31 -17.27 2.99
C ALA A 744 15.97 -16.29 2.03
N ALA A 745 15.72 -14.98 2.19
CA ALA A 745 16.34 -13.93 1.38
C ALA A 745 17.87 -13.95 1.49
N ARG A 746 18.40 -14.05 2.72
CA ARG A 746 19.85 -14.19 2.97
C ARG A 746 20.43 -15.43 2.31
N LYS A 747 19.75 -16.58 2.44
CA LYS A 747 20.21 -17.84 1.85
C LYS A 747 20.25 -17.81 0.32
N GLN A 748 19.32 -17.09 -0.31
CA GLN A 748 19.24 -16.96 -1.76
C GLN A 748 20.14 -15.84 -2.32
N GLY A 749 20.72 -14.99 -1.47
CA GLY A 749 21.52 -13.86 -1.90
C GLY A 749 20.69 -12.76 -2.56
N ASP A 750 19.43 -12.62 -2.15
CA ASP A 750 18.56 -11.55 -2.61
C ASP A 750 19.11 -10.17 -2.18
N ILE A 751 18.78 -9.12 -2.93
CA ILE A 751 18.98 -7.74 -2.46
C ILE A 751 18.02 -7.51 -1.29
N ILE A 752 18.52 -7.01 -0.17
CA ILE A 752 17.70 -6.70 1.01
C ILE A 752 17.71 -5.18 1.22
N TYR A 753 16.58 -4.53 0.92
CA TYR A 753 16.38 -3.11 1.14
C TYR A 753 16.27 -2.79 2.64
N ALA A 754 15.46 -3.56 3.35
CA ALA A 754 15.34 -3.50 4.81
C ALA A 754 14.72 -4.80 5.35
N GLY A 755 15.06 -5.14 6.60
CA GLY A 755 14.36 -6.16 7.38
C GLY A 755 13.22 -5.53 8.19
N ILE A 756 12.01 -6.07 8.08
CA ILE A 756 10.86 -5.74 8.93
C ILE A 756 10.92 -6.68 10.14
N ASN A 757 11.27 -6.15 11.31
CA ASN A 757 11.51 -6.93 12.52
C ASN A 757 10.35 -6.92 13.52
N ALA A 758 9.42 -5.96 13.40
CA ALA A 758 8.18 -5.93 14.17
C ALA A 758 7.09 -5.19 13.39
N VAL A 759 5.86 -5.67 13.50
CA VAL A 759 4.64 -5.01 13.03
C VAL A 759 3.61 -5.17 14.15
N GLU A 760 3.47 -4.15 14.99
CA GLU A 760 2.68 -4.27 16.22
C GLU A 760 1.52 -3.29 16.26
N PHE A 761 0.39 -3.76 16.75
CA PHE A 761 -0.86 -3.01 16.80
C PHE A 761 -1.28 -2.74 18.25
N SER A 762 -1.92 -1.59 18.45
CA SER A 762 -2.70 -1.29 19.65
C SER A 762 -4.04 -0.71 19.26
N LYS A 763 -5.09 -1.08 19.99
CA LYS A 763 -6.43 -0.51 19.83
C LYS A 763 -6.46 0.91 20.36
N GLY A 764 -7.21 1.78 19.68
CA GLY A 764 -7.39 3.19 20.00
C GLY A 764 -6.64 4.10 19.04
N ILE A 765 -6.93 5.40 19.13
CA ILE A 765 -6.25 6.48 18.41
C ILE A 765 -5.80 7.59 19.36
N ASP A 766 -5.60 7.24 20.63
CA ASP A 766 -5.11 8.14 21.67
C ASP A 766 -3.60 7.93 21.90
N SER A 767 -3.00 8.79 22.73
CA SER A 767 -1.58 8.73 23.04
C SER A 767 -1.18 7.44 23.77
N ALA A 768 -2.09 6.82 24.53
CA ALA A 768 -1.82 5.56 25.23
C ALA A 768 -1.75 4.39 24.25
N ALA A 769 -2.62 4.36 23.23
CA ALA A 769 -2.59 3.39 22.15
C ALA A 769 -1.29 3.48 21.34
N VAL A 770 -0.86 4.71 20.98
CA VAL A 770 0.43 4.94 20.32
C VAL A 770 1.58 4.41 21.19
N GLN A 771 1.62 4.78 22.47
CA GLN A 771 2.67 4.34 23.39
C GLN A 771 2.69 2.81 23.55
N ALA A 772 1.52 2.18 23.60
CA ALA A 772 1.40 0.73 23.70
C ALA A 772 1.90 0.02 22.44
N ALA A 773 1.57 0.52 21.25
CA ALA A 773 2.09 -0.01 19.98
C ALA A 773 3.62 0.08 19.92
N CYS A 774 4.20 1.23 20.29
CA CYS A 774 5.66 1.40 20.36
C CYS A 774 6.32 0.39 21.31
N LYS A 775 5.81 0.27 22.54
CA LYS A 775 6.36 -0.65 23.56
C LYS A 775 6.32 -2.10 23.11
N LYS A 776 5.22 -2.53 22.47
CA LYS A 776 5.11 -3.86 21.86
C LYS A 776 6.18 -4.04 20.78
N ALA A 777 6.31 -3.09 19.87
CA ALA A 777 7.25 -3.16 18.75
C ALA A 777 8.72 -3.24 19.22
N PHE A 778 9.09 -2.45 20.23
CA PHE A 778 10.43 -2.51 20.84
C PHE A 778 10.71 -3.88 21.45
N LYS A 779 9.73 -4.44 22.16
CA LYS A 779 9.83 -5.79 22.76
C LYS A 779 9.98 -6.86 21.69
N THR A 780 9.15 -6.83 20.64
CA THR A 780 9.17 -7.82 19.54
C THR A 780 10.48 -7.75 18.76
N ALA A 781 10.94 -6.55 18.40
CA ALA A 781 12.19 -6.37 17.65
C ALA A 781 13.46 -6.48 18.51
N LYS A 782 13.32 -6.59 19.84
CA LYS A 782 14.40 -6.61 20.84
C LYS A 782 15.33 -5.40 20.70
N VAL A 783 14.74 -4.20 20.70
CA VAL A 783 15.45 -2.91 20.60
C VAL A 783 15.04 -1.97 21.73
N SER A 784 15.89 -1.02 22.08
CA SER A 784 15.51 0.09 22.96
C SER A 784 14.94 1.26 22.14
N PRO A 785 14.17 2.18 22.76
CA PRO A 785 13.74 3.40 22.08
C PRO A 785 14.92 4.27 21.61
N SER A 786 16.06 4.25 22.33
CA SER A 786 17.25 5.04 22.00
C SER A 786 18.11 4.45 20.88
N ASP A 787 17.82 3.22 20.43
CA ASP A 787 18.45 2.60 19.27
C ASP A 787 17.86 3.11 17.94
N VAL A 788 16.63 3.66 17.95
CA VAL A 788 15.95 4.15 16.74
C VAL A 788 16.48 5.52 16.35
N ASN A 789 16.99 5.68 15.11
CA ASN A 789 17.56 6.95 14.65
C ASN A 789 16.67 7.69 13.64
N TYR A 790 15.71 7.03 13.02
CA TYR A 790 14.71 7.65 12.14
C TYR A 790 13.32 7.11 12.45
N LEU A 791 12.34 8.00 12.54
CA LEU A 791 10.94 7.68 12.75
C LEU A 791 10.08 8.37 11.68
N GLU A 792 9.48 7.55 10.83
CA GLU A 792 8.45 7.96 9.88
C GLU A 792 7.11 8.05 10.62
N VAL A 793 6.61 9.26 10.84
CA VAL A 793 5.37 9.50 11.59
C VAL A 793 4.14 9.54 10.67
N HIS A 794 2.98 9.24 11.25
CA HIS A 794 1.69 9.27 10.58
C HIS A 794 1.36 10.68 10.09
N ALA A 795 1.41 11.69 10.98
CA ALA A 795 1.28 13.12 10.67
C ALA A 795 0.17 13.41 9.66
N SER A 796 -1.07 12.97 9.96
CA SER A 796 -2.20 13.08 9.05
C SER A 796 -2.58 14.52 8.73
N GLY A 797 -2.28 15.45 9.64
CA GLY A 797 -2.79 16.81 9.60
C GLY A 797 -4.15 16.97 10.25
N ILE A 798 -4.73 15.91 10.82
CA ILE A 798 -5.93 15.98 11.65
C ILE A 798 -5.49 16.34 13.08
N PRO A 799 -5.94 17.47 13.66
CA PRO A 799 -5.40 17.99 14.91
C PRO A 799 -5.40 16.99 16.07
N GLU A 800 -6.48 16.23 16.25
CA GLU A 800 -6.62 15.26 17.33
C GLU A 800 -5.66 14.09 17.17
N GLN A 801 -5.48 13.60 15.94
CA GLN A 801 -4.56 12.50 15.63
C GLN A 801 -3.10 12.96 15.76
N ASP A 802 -2.75 14.14 15.22
CA ASP A 802 -1.41 14.70 15.34
C ASP A 802 -1.02 14.89 16.82
N GLN A 803 -1.94 15.40 17.64
CA GLN A 803 -1.70 15.60 19.08
C GLN A 803 -1.55 14.25 19.82
N ALA A 804 -2.40 13.27 19.52
CA ALA A 804 -2.32 11.93 20.10
C ALA A 804 -1.00 11.24 19.73
N GLU A 805 -0.61 11.32 18.46
CA GLU A 805 0.64 10.75 17.94
C GLU A 805 1.85 11.33 18.65
N ILE A 806 2.05 12.65 18.60
CA ILE A 806 3.26 13.24 19.19
C ILE A 806 3.34 13.02 20.70
N SER A 807 2.21 13.09 21.40
CA SER A 807 2.15 12.84 22.85
C SER A 807 2.51 11.39 23.19
N GLY A 808 1.98 10.42 22.42
CA GLY A 808 2.27 9.01 22.62
C GLY A 808 3.72 8.65 22.31
N LEU A 809 4.27 9.19 21.22
CA LEU A 809 5.68 9.02 20.84
C LEU A 809 6.62 9.59 21.89
N LEU A 810 6.36 10.82 22.37
CA LEU A 810 7.15 11.42 23.46
C LEU A 810 7.08 10.59 24.74
N GLY A 811 5.97 9.91 25.02
CA GLY A 811 5.85 8.98 26.13
C GLY A 811 6.55 7.63 25.92
N ALA A 812 6.72 7.18 24.68
CA ALA A 812 7.35 5.90 24.35
C ALA A 812 8.89 6.00 24.24
N TYR A 813 9.41 7.15 23.83
CA TYR A 813 10.82 7.37 23.55
C TYR A 813 11.59 8.10 24.67
N GLN A 814 11.08 8.10 25.90
CA GLN A 814 11.77 8.72 27.03
C GLN A 814 13.02 7.91 27.42
N ASP A 815 14.20 8.50 27.23
CA ASP A 815 15.46 8.04 27.82
C ASP A 815 16.13 9.19 28.60
N SER A 816 16.77 8.88 29.72
CA SER A 816 17.06 9.78 30.85
C SER A 816 18.23 10.76 30.66
N GLY A 817 18.60 11.09 29.42
CA GLY A 817 19.65 12.07 29.12
C GLY A 817 19.33 12.84 27.84
N GLN A 818 19.05 14.13 27.96
CA GLN A 818 18.74 15.04 26.83
C GLN A 818 19.81 14.95 25.73
N LYS A 819 19.53 14.20 24.65
CA LYS A 819 20.24 14.25 23.37
C LYS A 819 19.23 14.06 22.23
N LEU A 820 19.22 15.00 21.28
CA LEU A 820 18.50 14.86 20.02
C LEU A 820 19.15 13.71 19.22
N LYS A 821 18.48 12.56 19.13
CA LYS A 821 19.01 11.33 18.52
C LYS A 821 18.15 10.79 17.38
N CYS A 822 16.83 10.91 17.50
CA CYS A 822 15.91 10.31 16.54
C CYS A 822 15.39 11.41 15.60
N ALA A 823 15.69 11.30 14.31
CA ALA A 823 15.09 12.16 13.29
C ALA A 823 13.64 11.76 13.10
N ILE A 824 12.75 12.73 12.93
CA ILE A 824 11.36 12.48 12.54
C ILE A 824 11.05 13.13 11.18
N GLY A 825 10.20 12.47 10.41
CA GLY A 825 9.73 12.95 9.12
C GLY A 825 8.47 12.22 8.68
N SER A 826 7.88 12.66 7.56
CA SER A 826 6.74 11.97 6.95
C SER A 826 6.72 12.19 5.45
N ALA A 827 6.50 11.13 4.68
CA ALA A 827 6.24 11.15 3.24
C ALA A 827 5.07 12.10 2.89
N LYS A 828 4.11 12.28 3.80
CA LYS A 828 2.98 13.19 3.59
C LYS A 828 3.41 14.65 3.38
N ALA A 829 4.57 15.06 3.90
CA ALA A 829 5.13 16.39 3.65
C ALA A 829 5.58 16.59 2.18
N ASN A 830 5.82 15.51 1.44
CA ASN A 830 6.26 15.52 0.05
C ASN A 830 5.10 15.25 -0.92
N ILE A 831 4.23 14.31 -0.57
CA ILE A 831 3.22 13.71 -1.46
C ILE A 831 1.79 13.76 -0.92
N GLY A 832 1.53 14.44 0.20
CA GLY A 832 0.20 14.49 0.81
C GLY A 832 -0.28 13.17 1.41
N HIS A 833 -1.52 13.14 1.88
CA HIS A 833 -2.14 11.99 2.51
C HIS A 833 -2.79 11.07 1.47
N THR A 834 -2.19 9.91 1.24
CA THR A 834 -2.64 8.89 0.28
C THR A 834 -3.50 7.79 0.92
N PHE A 835 -4.23 8.14 1.99
CA PHE A 835 -5.13 7.26 2.78
C PHE A 835 -4.71 5.78 2.85
N ALA A 836 -5.40 4.85 2.18
CA ALA A 836 -5.13 3.42 2.27
C ALA A 836 -3.72 3.02 1.79
N ALA A 837 -3.09 3.84 0.92
CA ALA A 837 -1.73 3.66 0.43
C ALA A 837 -0.66 4.39 1.27
N SER A 838 -1.06 5.15 2.31
CA SER A 838 -0.12 5.98 3.08
C SER A 838 0.95 5.17 3.81
N GLY A 839 0.58 4.00 4.33
CA GLY A 839 1.55 3.07 4.93
C GLY A 839 2.60 2.58 3.93
N MET A 840 2.25 2.44 2.64
CA MET A 840 3.18 2.00 1.60
C MET A 840 4.20 3.08 1.26
N ALA A 841 3.77 4.34 1.16
CA ALA A 841 4.68 5.47 0.95
C ALA A 841 5.72 5.58 2.08
N GLY A 842 5.28 5.47 3.34
CA GLY A 842 6.16 5.48 4.51
C GLY A 842 7.11 4.27 4.56
N LEU A 843 6.61 3.07 4.21
CA LEU A 843 7.42 1.85 4.15
C LEU A 843 8.54 1.94 3.12
N ILE A 844 8.20 2.34 1.89
CA ILE A 844 9.16 2.48 0.78
C ILE A 844 10.17 3.58 1.09
N ARG A 845 9.73 4.74 1.60
CA ARG A 845 10.62 5.83 2.01
C ARG A 845 11.62 5.34 3.05
N THR A 846 11.15 4.66 4.09
CA THR A 846 11.98 4.17 5.20
C THR A 846 12.99 3.12 4.72
N ALA A 847 12.55 2.18 3.87
CA ALA A 847 13.42 1.17 3.28
C ALA A 847 14.50 1.80 2.36
N LEU A 848 14.15 2.82 1.57
CA LEU A 848 15.13 3.57 0.77
C LEU A 848 16.16 4.29 1.66
N CYS A 849 15.73 4.90 2.76
CA CYS A 849 16.62 5.57 3.72
C CYS A 849 17.60 4.60 4.38
N LEU A 850 17.13 3.42 4.79
CA LEU A 850 17.98 2.36 5.35
C LEU A 850 18.96 1.81 4.30
N TYR A 851 18.47 1.48 3.10
CA TYR A 851 19.29 0.92 2.04
C TYR A 851 20.33 1.91 1.49
N ASN A 852 19.99 3.18 1.33
CA ASN A 852 20.93 4.20 0.84
C ASN A 852 21.63 4.96 1.99
N ARG A 853 21.40 4.56 3.25
CA ARG A 853 22.09 5.06 4.44
C ARG A 853 22.00 6.58 4.59
N PHE A 854 20.79 7.13 4.50
CA PHE A 854 20.57 8.55 4.72
C PHE A 854 19.32 8.81 5.58
N ILE A 855 19.34 9.93 6.30
CA ILE A 855 18.18 10.49 6.98
C ILE A 855 17.63 11.60 6.06
N PRO A 856 16.33 11.56 5.71
CA PRO A 856 15.76 12.45 4.71
C PRO A 856 15.43 13.84 5.26
N LYS A 857 15.45 14.84 4.38
CA LYS A 857 14.97 16.20 4.60
C LYS A 857 13.45 16.23 4.79
N THR A 858 12.99 17.08 5.69
CA THR A 858 11.58 17.48 5.85
C THR A 858 11.38 18.86 5.20
N PRO A 859 10.68 18.95 4.06
CA PRO A 859 10.56 20.21 3.33
C PRO A 859 9.73 21.25 4.10
N GLY A 860 10.20 22.49 4.12
CA GLY A 860 9.44 23.63 4.65
C GLY A 860 9.29 23.70 6.18
N TRP A 861 9.93 22.79 6.93
CA TRP A 861 9.89 22.78 8.39
C TRP A 861 10.42 24.08 8.99
N SER A 862 9.72 24.60 9.98
CA SER A 862 10.09 25.83 10.71
C SER A 862 10.20 25.58 12.22
N GLY A 863 9.34 24.73 12.78
CA GLY A 863 9.35 24.38 14.20
C GLY A 863 7.98 23.84 14.67
N PRO A 864 7.94 23.18 15.84
CA PRO A 864 6.74 22.50 16.33
C PRO A 864 5.62 23.48 16.74
N LYS A 865 4.37 23.03 16.64
CA LYS A 865 3.16 23.75 17.09
C LYS A 865 3.18 24.11 18.58
N GLN A 866 3.64 23.18 19.44
CA GLN A 866 3.71 23.31 20.89
C GLN A 866 5.16 23.07 21.36
N PRO A 867 6.07 24.06 21.25
CA PRO A 867 7.49 23.88 21.56
C PRO A 867 7.78 23.35 22.97
N GLU A 868 6.98 23.77 23.96
CA GLU A 868 7.05 23.32 25.35
C GLU A 868 6.90 21.80 25.51
N GLN A 869 6.10 21.16 24.65
CA GLN A 869 5.95 19.71 24.66
C GLN A 869 7.24 18.99 24.20
N TRP A 870 8.13 19.69 23.49
CA TRP A 870 9.32 19.13 22.86
C TRP A 870 10.62 19.41 23.64
N GLU A 871 10.60 20.20 24.72
CA GLU A 871 11.83 20.64 25.43
C GLU A 871 12.76 19.50 25.91
N LYS A 872 12.20 18.31 26.15
CA LYS A 872 12.94 17.10 26.56
C LYS A 872 12.83 15.97 25.52
N SER A 873 12.38 16.32 24.32
CA SER A 873 12.21 15.37 23.22
C SER A 873 13.55 14.82 22.75
N PRO A 874 13.65 13.51 22.46
CA PRO A 874 14.79 12.95 21.74
C PRO A 874 14.73 13.25 20.23
N PHE A 875 13.64 13.88 19.76
CA PHE A 875 13.35 14.08 18.35
C PHE A 875 13.90 15.38 17.79
N PHE A 876 14.48 15.30 16.59
CA PHE A 876 14.81 16.47 15.78
C PHE A 876 14.22 16.34 14.38
N VAL A 877 14.06 17.46 13.67
CA VAL A 877 13.51 17.47 12.31
C VAL A 877 14.59 17.92 11.33
N PRO A 878 15.08 17.05 10.43
CA PRO A 878 16.10 17.42 9.48
C PRO A 878 15.58 18.42 8.44
N THR A 879 16.13 19.63 8.39
CA THR A 879 15.88 20.58 7.29
C THR A 879 16.75 20.32 6.07
N GLU A 880 17.76 19.45 6.19
CA GLU A 880 18.65 18.98 5.15
C GLU A 880 18.88 17.49 5.31
N SER A 881 18.91 16.76 4.20
CA SER A 881 19.23 15.33 4.18
C SER A 881 20.67 15.12 4.60
N ARG A 882 20.95 14.00 5.26
CA ARG A 882 22.28 13.72 5.80
C ARG A 882 22.59 12.25 5.75
N THR A 883 23.86 11.92 5.67
CA THR A 883 24.30 10.53 5.78
C THR A 883 23.93 9.98 7.16
N TRP A 884 23.39 8.77 7.16
CA TRP A 884 23.10 7.99 8.36
C TRP A 884 24.32 7.13 8.66
N PHE A 885 25.19 7.57 9.55
CA PHE A 885 26.36 6.78 9.94
C PHE A 885 25.95 5.61 10.84
N ALA A 886 26.62 4.47 10.67
CA ALA A 886 26.46 3.33 11.57
C ALA A 886 27.22 3.57 12.88
N ASP A 887 26.69 3.05 13.99
CA ASP A 887 27.37 3.04 15.29
C ASP A 887 28.14 1.72 15.44
N GLY A 888 29.36 1.69 14.92
CA GLY A 888 30.18 0.48 14.84
C GLY A 888 29.50 -0.63 14.03
N THR A 889 29.30 -1.80 14.63
CA THR A 889 28.66 -2.96 14.00
C THR A 889 27.14 -3.03 14.22
N ARG A 890 26.54 -2.03 14.88
CA ARG A 890 25.10 -2.04 15.16
C ARG A 890 24.32 -1.71 13.89
N PRO A 891 23.20 -2.41 13.61
CA PRO A 891 22.35 -2.08 12.48
C PRO A 891 21.70 -0.71 12.69
N ARG A 892 21.48 0.03 11.61
CA ARG A 892 20.61 1.21 11.61
C ARG A 892 19.19 0.78 11.84
N ILE A 893 18.50 1.50 12.71
CA ILE A 893 17.12 1.17 13.09
C ILE A 893 16.21 2.33 12.78
N ALA A 894 15.20 2.06 11.95
CA ALA A 894 14.10 2.96 11.68
C ALA A 894 12.81 2.44 12.31
N ALA A 895 11.87 3.35 12.54
CA ALA A 895 10.52 3.01 12.93
C ALA A 895 9.50 3.71 12.04
N ILE A 896 8.31 3.13 11.93
CA ILE A 896 7.16 3.74 11.27
C ILE A 896 6.00 3.73 12.25
N ASN A 897 5.36 4.88 12.44
CA ASN A 897 4.13 5.00 13.22
C ASN A 897 2.94 5.30 12.30
N SER A 898 1.79 4.68 12.58
CA SER A 898 0.55 4.92 11.84
C SER A 898 -0.66 4.90 12.77
N MET A 899 -1.69 5.61 12.37
CA MET A 899 -3.01 5.63 12.98
C MET A 899 -4.05 5.61 11.86
N GLY A 900 -5.29 5.22 12.16
CA GLY A 900 -6.32 5.16 11.13
C GLY A 900 -7.74 5.20 11.67
N ASP A 901 -8.70 5.40 10.75
CA ASP A 901 -10.14 5.38 11.02
C ASP A 901 -10.63 3.98 11.42
N ASP A 902 -9.79 2.94 11.24
CA ASP A 902 -9.98 1.59 11.79
C ASP A 902 -9.80 1.51 13.32
N ARG A 903 -9.49 2.64 13.96
CA ARG A 903 -9.25 2.80 15.40
C ARG A 903 -8.08 1.98 15.94
N ALA A 904 -7.01 1.87 15.15
CA ALA A 904 -5.77 1.23 15.57
C ALA A 904 -4.56 2.15 15.39
N CYS A 905 -3.60 2.03 16.32
CA CYS A 905 -2.25 2.53 16.16
C CYS A 905 -1.32 1.37 15.78
N VAL A 906 -0.38 1.63 14.88
CA VAL A 906 0.61 0.67 14.42
C VAL A 906 2.01 1.23 14.63
N HIS A 907 2.92 0.39 15.10
CA HIS A 907 4.33 0.72 15.17
C HIS A 907 5.18 -0.39 14.57
N LEU A 908 6.02 -0.04 13.60
CA LEU A 908 6.92 -0.97 12.92
C LEU A 908 8.36 -0.67 13.31
N ILE A 909 9.19 -1.71 13.36
CA ILE A 909 10.65 -1.58 13.47
C ILE A 909 11.28 -2.20 12.24
N LEU A 910 12.09 -1.40 11.55
CA LEU A 910 12.89 -1.83 10.41
C LEU A 910 14.38 -1.71 10.75
N LYS A 911 15.17 -2.68 10.29
CA LYS A 911 16.62 -2.69 10.41
C LYS A 911 17.27 -2.73 9.03
N ASP A 912 18.42 -2.08 8.89
CA ASP A 912 19.25 -2.31 7.71
C ASP A 912 19.86 -3.73 7.72
N GLU A 913 20.39 -4.14 6.57
CA GLU A 913 21.16 -5.39 6.44
C GLU A 913 22.65 -5.02 6.27
N PRO A 914 23.47 -5.10 7.33
CA PRO A 914 24.89 -4.76 7.25
C PRO A 914 25.68 -5.63 6.27
N GLY A 915 25.25 -6.89 6.07
CA GLY A 915 25.85 -7.81 5.09
C GLY A 915 25.59 -7.43 3.61
N GLN A 916 24.67 -6.48 3.34
CA GLN A 916 24.41 -5.99 2.00
C GLN A 916 25.50 -4.99 1.58
N SER A 917 26.51 -5.48 0.87
CA SER A 917 27.62 -4.66 0.34
C SER A 917 27.32 -4.09 -1.05
N GLN A 918 26.60 -4.81 -1.91
CA GLN A 918 26.20 -4.30 -3.23
C GLN A 918 24.97 -3.41 -3.09
N ARG A 919 25.13 -2.10 -3.30
CA ARG A 919 24.04 -1.13 -3.30
C ARG A 919 23.93 -0.47 -4.66
N LYS A 920 22.70 -0.35 -5.14
CA LYS A 920 22.40 0.34 -6.41
C LYS A 920 21.70 1.66 -6.09
N SER A 921 22.25 2.76 -6.59
CA SER A 921 21.64 4.07 -6.48
C SER A 921 21.71 4.77 -7.83
N ASP A 922 20.55 5.03 -8.42
CA ASP A 922 20.44 5.84 -9.64
C ASP A 922 20.46 7.35 -9.32
N TYR A 923 20.57 7.73 -8.04
CA TYR A 923 20.50 9.12 -7.62
C TYR A 923 21.56 9.99 -8.32
N PHE A 924 22.82 9.54 -8.34
CA PHE A 924 23.93 10.27 -9.00
C PHE A 924 23.61 10.61 -10.45
N THR A 925 23.05 9.66 -11.21
CA THR A 925 22.73 9.84 -12.64
C THR A 925 21.61 10.84 -12.91
N ARG A 926 20.81 11.19 -11.88
CA ARG A 926 19.67 12.11 -12.02
C ARG A 926 19.96 13.53 -11.55
N VAL A 927 20.83 13.69 -10.56
CA VAL A 927 21.08 15.01 -9.94
C VAL A 927 22.39 15.66 -10.38
N SER A 928 23.31 14.89 -10.96
CA SER A 928 24.63 15.40 -11.32
C SER A 928 24.60 16.11 -12.68
N PRO A 929 25.33 17.23 -12.84
CA PRO A 929 25.56 17.80 -14.16
C PRO A 929 26.13 16.73 -15.10
N CYS A 930 25.58 16.66 -16.31
CA CYS A 930 26.15 15.86 -17.38
C CYS A 930 27.36 16.60 -17.96
N LEU A 931 28.46 15.89 -18.18
CA LEU A 931 29.63 16.36 -18.91
C LEU A 931 29.54 15.86 -20.36
N ILE A 932 29.48 16.79 -21.32
CA ILE A 932 29.51 16.50 -22.74
C ILE A 932 30.86 16.97 -23.30
N ILE A 933 31.56 16.06 -23.98
CA ILE A 933 32.88 16.35 -24.55
C ILE A 933 32.74 16.33 -26.07
N LEU A 934 33.08 17.45 -26.69
CA LEU A 934 33.22 17.59 -28.14
C LEU A 934 34.72 17.68 -28.45
N ALA A 935 35.16 16.93 -29.45
CA ALA A 935 36.57 16.87 -29.84
C ALA A 935 36.71 16.96 -31.36
N GLY A 936 37.72 17.68 -31.82
CA GLY A 936 37.92 18.00 -33.22
C GLY A 936 39.39 18.27 -33.57
N ASP A 937 39.75 18.00 -34.82
CA ASP A 937 41.09 18.29 -35.35
C ASP A 937 41.25 19.77 -35.68
N ASN A 938 40.12 20.45 -35.90
CA ASN A 938 40.04 21.87 -36.14
C ASN A 938 38.76 22.47 -35.51
N PHE A 939 38.64 23.79 -35.52
CA PHE A 939 37.51 24.48 -34.91
C PHE A 939 36.17 24.24 -35.60
N GLN A 940 36.19 23.94 -36.90
CA GLN A 940 34.98 23.65 -37.67
C GLN A 940 34.35 22.33 -37.24
N ASP A 941 35.15 21.38 -36.77
CA ASP A 941 34.68 20.13 -36.17
C ASP A 941 33.96 20.40 -34.83
N ILE A 942 34.46 21.34 -34.01
CA ILE A 942 33.83 21.75 -32.75
C ILE A 942 32.50 22.47 -33.02
N GLU A 943 32.46 23.40 -33.99
CA GLU A 943 31.21 24.04 -34.42
C GLU A 943 30.19 23.01 -34.92
N SER A 944 30.61 22.07 -35.77
CA SER A 944 29.76 20.99 -36.25
C SER A 944 29.26 20.08 -35.12
N GLY A 945 30.11 19.81 -34.13
CA GLY A 945 29.76 19.05 -32.93
C GLY A 945 28.71 19.77 -32.07
N LEU A 946 28.81 21.09 -31.94
CA LEU A 946 27.82 21.91 -31.24
C LEU A 946 26.46 21.91 -31.96
N GLU A 947 26.45 21.99 -33.29
CA GLU A 947 25.24 21.87 -34.09
C GLU A 947 24.60 20.47 -33.98
N GLY A 948 25.42 19.41 -34.06
CA GLY A 948 24.97 18.03 -33.87
C GLY A 948 24.39 17.79 -32.47
N LEU A 949 25.04 18.32 -31.43
CA LEU A 949 24.54 18.24 -30.06
C LEU A 949 23.21 18.97 -29.89
N ALA A 950 23.09 20.19 -30.41
CA ALA A 950 21.81 20.93 -30.37
C ALA A 950 20.69 20.11 -31.03
N SER A 951 20.95 19.51 -32.19
CA SER A 951 19.98 18.67 -32.89
C SER A 951 19.62 17.40 -32.10
N GLU A 952 20.54 16.80 -31.35
CA GLU A 952 20.25 15.60 -30.56
C GLU A 952 19.49 15.94 -29.27
N LEU A 953 19.73 17.11 -28.67
CA LEU A 953 18.98 17.60 -27.51
C LEU A 953 17.50 17.85 -27.84
N ASP A 954 17.21 18.31 -29.07
CA ASP A 954 15.86 18.51 -29.60
C ASP A 954 15.08 17.20 -29.81
N SER A 955 15.73 16.03 -29.72
CA SER A 955 15.08 14.72 -29.78
C SER A 955 14.44 14.31 -28.43
N ASP A 956 13.59 13.28 -28.41
CA ASP A 956 12.98 12.76 -27.17
C ASP A 956 13.95 11.99 -26.25
N LYS A 957 15.24 11.90 -26.59
CA LYS A 957 16.25 11.15 -25.82
C LYS A 957 16.64 11.87 -24.53
N ASP A 958 16.84 11.12 -23.45
CA ASP A 958 17.27 11.66 -22.15
C ASP A 958 18.71 12.20 -22.18
N LEU A 959 18.93 13.33 -21.47
CA LEU A 959 20.23 14.01 -21.43
C LEU A 959 21.40 13.11 -20.99
N PRO A 960 21.29 12.28 -19.94
CA PRO A 960 22.37 11.35 -19.58
C PRO A 960 22.73 10.34 -20.68
N LEU A 961 21.74 9.90 -21.48
CA LEU A 961 21.99 9.01 -22.61
C LEU A 961 22.68 9.75 -23.75
N THR A 962 22.27 10.98 -24.04
CA THR A 962 22.94 11.86 -25.01
C THR A 962 24.38 12.10 -24.59
N ALA A 963 24.64 12.48 -23.33
CA ALA A 963 25.99 12.68 -22.81
C ALA A 963 26.85 11.42 -22.92
N LYS A 964 26.28 10.25 -22.64
CA LYS A 964 26.97 8.96 -22.79
C LYS A 964 27.36 8.66 -24.24
N ASP A 965 26.52 9.02 -25.21
CA ASP A 965 26.82 8.77 -26.62
C ASP A 965 27.86 9.75 -27.16
N PHE A 966 27.79 11.03 -26.79
CA PHE A 966 28.87 11.98 -27.08
C PHE A 966 30.20 11.55 -26.45
N TYR A 967 30.17 11.02 -25.23
CA TYR A 967 31.37 10.46 -24.60
C TYR A 967 31.94 9.26 -25.38
N LYS A 968 31.08 8.35 -25.88
CA LYS A 968 31.53 7.25 -26.76
C LYS A 968 32.14 7.76 -28.07
N THR A 969 31.57 8.80 -28.66
CA THR A 969 32.13 9.45 -29.86
C THR A 969 33.50 10.05 -29.57
N PHE A 970 33.63 10.76 -28.44
CA PHE A 970 34.92 11.26 -27.97
C PHE A 970 35.97 10.14 -27.80
N LEU A 971 35.60 8.99 -27.24
CA LEU A 971 36.51 7.85 -27.09
C LEU A 971 37.06 7.30 -28.42
N GLN A 972 36.42 7.60 -29.56
CA GLN A 972 36.92 7.22 -30.88
C GLN A 972 37.95 8.22 -31.42
N ASN A 973 38.00 9.44 -30.89
CA ASN A 973 38.94 10.49 -31.31
C ASN A 973 39.59 11.19 -30.09
N THR A 974 40.23 10.41 -29.22
CA THR A 974 40.89 10.96 -28.02
C THR A 974 42.14 11.76 -28.35
N SER A 975 42.73 11.59 -29.53
CA SER A 975 43.94 12.29 -29.99
C SER A 975 43.68 13.70 -30.53
N ALA A 976 42.41 14.08 -30.73
CA ALA A 976 42.05 15.39 -31.23
C ALA A 976 42.67 16.53 -30.39
N PRO A 977 43.31 17.53 -31.02
CA PRO A 977 43.96 18.65 -30.35
C PRO A 977 42.96 19.61 -29.69
N TYR A 978 41.76 19.81 -30.25
CA TYR A 978 40.77 20.72 -29.68
C TYR A 978 39.67 19.94 -28.96
N ARG A 979 39.36 20.36 -27.72
CA ARG A 979 38.31 19.77 -26.90
C ARG A 979 37.48 20.86 -26.24
N LEU A 980 36.18 20.74 -26.35
CA LEU A 980 35.21 21.56 -25.65
C LEU A 980 34.46 20.67 -24.65
N CYS A 981 34.45 21.10 -23.40
CA CYS A 981 33.67 20.46 -22.34
C CYS A 981 32.46 21.34 -22.04
N LEU A 982 31.26 20.78 -22.15
CA LEU A 982 30.01 21.43 -21.75
C LEU A 982 29.43 20.72 -20.53
N THR A 983 28.94 21.50 -19.57
CA THR A 983 28.36 20.96 -18.33
C THR A 983 26.98 21.54 -18.07
N GLY A 984 26.02 20.70 -17.71
CA GLY A 984 24.67 21.15 -17.36
C GLY A 984 23.78 20.02 -16.87
N GLN A 985 22.76 20.37 -16.10
CA GLN A 985 21.83 19.42 -15.45
C GLN A 985 20.54 19.22 -16.25
N SER A 986 20.23 20.11 -17.19
CA SER A 986 19.04 20.04 -18.03
C SER A 986 19.35 20.32 -19.50
N LYS A 987 18.48 19.85 -20.41
CA LYS A 987 18.63 20.14 -21.85
C LYS A 987 18.69 21.64 -22.12
N ASN A 988 17.85 22.42 -21.43
CA ASN A 988 17.82 23.87 -21.55
C ASN A 988 19.15 24.50 -21.12
N GLU A 989 19.73 24.05 -20.00
CA GLU A 989 21.05 24.53 -19.59
C GLU A 989 22.13 24.20 -20.64
N ILE A 990 22.12 22.99 -21.21
CA ILE A 990 23.08 22.66 -22.26
C ILE A 990 22.87 23.52 -23.51
N HIS A 991 21.62 23.84 -23.89
CA HIS A 991 21.36 24.80 -24.97
C HIS A 991 21.94 26.19 -24.68
N GLU A 992 21.78 26.70 -23.46
CA GLU A 992 22.39 27.97 -23.04
C GLU A 992 23.92 27.91 -23.14
N GLU A 993 24.53 26.80 -22.71
CA GLU A 993 25.97 26.59 -22.77
C GLU A 993 26.48 26.45 -24.21
N ILE A 994 25.70 25.86 -25.13
CA ILE A 994 26.01 25.80 -26.57
C ILE A 994 26.09 27.21 -27.16
N GLU A 995 25.11 28.06 -26.87
CA GLU A 995 25.09 29.44 -27.38
C GLU A 995 26.21 30.30 -26.78
N ALA A 996 26.47 30.14 -25.48
CA ALA A 996 27.61 30.76 -24.82
C ALA A 996 28.95 30.30 -25.45
N ALA A 997 29.10 29.01 -25.72
CA ALA A 997 30.31 28.44 -26.34
C ALA A 997 30.55 28.96 -27.76
N LYS A 998 29.52 29.06 -28.61
CA LYS A 998 29.66 29.54 -30.00
C LYS A 998 30.33 30.92 -30.10
N SER A 999 29.98 31.84 -29.20
CA SER A 999 30.56 33.18 -29.16
C SER A 999 31.85 33.23 -28.34
N GLY A 1000 31.89 32.55 -27.19
CA GLY A 1000 33.03 32.51 -26.28
C GLY A 1000 34.29 31.88 -26.88
N ILE A 1001 34.14 30.78 -27.62
CA ILE A 1001 35.26 30.10 -28.28
C ILE A 1001 35.89 31.00 -29.34
N LYS A 1002 35.09 31.68 -30.17
CA LYS A 1002 35.62 32.59 -31.21
C LYS A 1002 36.49 33.69 -30.61
N GLN A 1003 36.06 34.23 -29.46
CA GLN A 1003 36.83 35.25 -28.75
C GLN A 1003 38.09 34.66 -28.09
N ALA A 1004 37.98 33.51 -27.43
CA ALA A 1004 39.11 32.79 -26.83
C ALA A 1004 40.22 32.47 -27.84
N LEU A 1005 39.85 32.08 -29.06
CA LEU A 1005 40.80 31.85 -30.15
C LEU A 1005 41.49 33.12 -30.62
N LYS A 1006 40.75 34.22 -30.69
CA LYS A 1006 41.31 35.52 -31.09
C LYS A 1006 42.31 36.05 -30.07
N ASP A 1007 42.02 35.84 -28.79
CA ASP A 1007 42.82 36.36 -27.69
C ASP A 1007 43.90 35.37 -27.20
N ASN A 1008 43.95 34.16 -27.77
CA ASN A 1008 44.72 33.01 -27.29
C ASN A 1008 44.57 32.77 -25.78
N ALA A 1009 43.32 32.80 -25.32
CA ALA A 1009 42.95 32.71 -23.91
C ALA A 1009 41.96 31.56 -23.67
N GLU A 1010 41.81 31.18 -22.41
CA GLU A 1010 40.83 30.15 -22.00
C GLU A 1010 39.42 30.74 -21.95
N TRP A 1011 38.43 29.94 -22.31
CA TRP A 1011 37.01 30.24 -22.10
C TRP A 1011 36.46 29.33 -21.01
N SER A 1012 35.71 29.92 -20.07
CA SER A 1012 34.93 29.18 -19.10
C SER A 1012 33.56 29.82 -18.91
N SER A 1013 32.55 29.01 -18.59
CA SER A 1013 31.23 29.48 -18.19
C SER A 1013 31.07 29.40 -16.66
N GLU A 1014 30.08 30.11 -16.13
CA GLU A 1014 29.72 30.03 -14.71
C GLU A 1014 29.30 28.61 -14.27
N ARG A 1015 28.86 27.76 -15.21
CA ARG A 1015 28.47 26.38 -14.95
C ARG A 1015 29.63 25.39 -14.99
N GLY A 1016 30.81 25.83 -15.41
CA GLY A 1016 32.00 25.00 -15.51
C GLY A 1016 32.26 24.40 -16.90
N SER A 1017 31.55 24.84 -17.94
CA SER A 1017 31.93 24.53 -19.33
C SER A 1017 33.26 25.20 -19.62
N TYR A 1018 34.11 24.56 -20.42
CA TYR A 1018 35.50 24.97 -20.58
C TYR A 1018 36.06 24.66 -21.96
N PHE A 1019 36.86 25.58 -22.49
CA PHE A 1019 37.63 25.43 -23.71
C PHE A 1019 38.96 26.17 -23.60
N THR A 1020 40.03 25.59 -24.16
CA THR A 1020 41.32 26.25 -24.30
C THR A 1020 41.93 25.96 -25.68
N PRO A 1021 42.53 26.97 -26.36
CA PRO A 1021 43.29 26.75 -27.58
C PRO A 1021 44.60 25.96 -27.37
N GLU A 1022 45.14 25.96 -26.14
CA GLU A 1022 46.41 25.32 -25.79
C GLU A 1022 46.23 24.33 -24.61
N PRO A 1023 45.65 23.14 -24.84
CA PRO A 1023 45.38 22.18 -23.78
C PRO A 1023 46.66 21.54 -23.23
N LEU A 1024 46.92 21.73 -21.94
CA LEU A 1024 48.07 21.15 -21.23
C LEU A 1024 47.94 19.64 -20.98
N GLY A 1025 46.78 19.03 -21.21
CA GLY A 1025 46.48 17.67 -20.73
C GLY A 1025 47.35 16.53 -21.27
N SER A 1026 47.93 16.65 -22.48
CA SER A 1026 48.78 15.60 -23.07
C SER A 1026 50.23 15.62 -22.60
N GLU A 1027 50.72 16.75 -22.09
CA GLU A 1027 52.12 16.94 -21.66
C GLU A 1027 52.25 17.36 -20.18
N GLY A 1028 51.14 17.77 -19.57
CA GLY A 1028 51.08 18.30 -18.21
C GLY A 1028 51.19 17.22 -17.14
N LYS A 1029 51.83 17.58 -16.02
CA LYS A 1029 51.84 16.77 -14.80
C LYS A 1029 50.77 17.27 -13.83
N ILE A 1030 50.11 16.35 -13.14
CA ILE A 1030 49.05 16.66 -12.17
C ILE A 1030 49.65 16.73 -10.76
N ALA A 1031 49.36 17.80 -10.02
CA ALA A 1031 49.71 17.91 -8.61
C ALA A 1031 48.45 17.96 -7.74
N PHE A 1032 48.35 17.11 -6.73
CA PHE A 1032 47.30 17.23 -5.72
C PHE A 1032 47.74 18.17 -4.61
N VAL A 1033 46.94 19.19 -4.33
CA VAL A 1033 47.25 20.22 -3.33
C VAL A 1033 46.27 20.11 -2.16
N TYR A 1034 46.79 19.79 -0.98
CA TYR A 1034 46.02 19.60 0.24
C TYR A 1034 46.08 20.89 1.08
N PRO A 1035 44.93 21.52 1.35
CA PRO A 1035 44.90 22.82 2.02
C PRO A 1035 45.11 22.66 3.54
N GLY A 1036 45.29 23.78 4.26
CA GLY A 1036 45.59 23.78 5.70
C GLY A 1036 44.51 23.18 6.62
N GLY A 1037 44.74 23.23 7.94
CA GLY A 1037 43.89 22.52 8.92
C GLY A 1037 42.50 23.14 9.17
N PHE A 1038 42.20 24.33 8.66
CA PHE A 1038 41.00 25.10 9.00
C PHE A 1038 40.00 25.23 7.83
N ASN A 1039 39.75 24.14 7.12
CA ASN A 1039 38.91 24.15 5.90
C ASN A 1039 37.57 23.40 6.05
N SER A 1040 37.28 22.84 7.22
CA SER A 1040 35.98 22.22 7.49
C SER A 1040 34.90 23.27 7.75
N TYR A 1041 33.70 23.04 7.22
CA TYR A 1041 32.55 23.92 7.37
C TYR A 1041 31.26 23.11 7.58
N ILE A 1042 30.24 23.74 8.16
CA ILE A 1042 28.93 23.11 8.40
C ILE A 1042 28.35 22.62 7.07
N GLY A 1043 28.09 21.31 6.96
CA GLY A 1043 27.61 20.68 5.74
C GLY A 1043 28.68 20.08 4.81
N LEU A 1044 29.97 20.19 5.15
CA LEU A 1044 31.03 19.52 4.39
C LEU A 1044 30.72 18.02 4.23
N GLY A 1045 30.85 17.50 2.99
CA GLY A 1045 30.67 16.07 2.69
C GLY A 1045 29.25 15.52 2.83
N ARG A 1046 28.22 16.35 3.08
CA ARG A 1046 26.86 15.89 3.40
C ARG A 1046 26.26 14.93 2.37
N ASN A 1047 26.49 15.20 1.09
CA ASN A 1047 25.97 14.42 -0.04
C ASN A 1047 26.96 13.38 -0.58
N LEU A 1048 28.14 13.28 0.03
CA LEU A 1048 29.25 12.51 -0.51
C LEU A 1048 28.87 11.05 -0.76
N PHE A 1049 28.33 10.39 0.26
CA PHE A 1049 27.98 8.98 0.22
C PHE A 1049 26.70 8.69 -0.57
N GLN A 1050 25.91 9.72 -0.85
CA GLN A 1050 24.76 9.59 -1.74
C GLN A 1050 25.19 9.64 -3.21
N LEU A 1051 26.18 10.47 -3.53
CA LEU A 1051 26.77 10.57 -4.87
C LEU A 1051 27.72 9.41 -5.18
N PHE A 1052 28.51 8.99 -4.18
CA PHE A 1052 29.51 7.93 -4.29
C PHE A 1052 29.31 6.89 -3.17
N PRO A 1053 28.32 5.99 -3.28
CA PRO A 1053 27.97 5.05 -2.22
C PRO A 1053 29.10 4.07 -1.86
N ASP A 1054 29.88 3.63 -2.84
CA ASP A 1054 30.99 2.67 -2.65
C ASP A 1054 32.09 3.22 -1.72
N VAL A 1055 32.22 4.55 -1.65
CA VAL A 1055 33.18 5.23 -0.78
C VAL A 1055 32.85 4.99 0.70
N TYR A 1056 31.59 4.75 1.04
CA TYR A 1056 31.21 4.42 2.42
C TYR A 1056 31.80 3.07 2.84
N GLU A 1057 31.76 2.05 1.98
CA GLU A 1057 32.29 0.71 2.30
C GLU A 1057 33.79 0.77 2.49
N LYS A 1058 34.51 1.41 1.56
CA LYS A 1058 35.96 1.61 1.65
C LYS A 1058 36.36 2.43 2.88
N ALA A 1059 35.55 3.40 3.28
CA ALA A 1059 35.80 4.16 4.50
C ALA A 1059 35.89 3.25 5.75
N GLY A 1060 35.21 2.10 5.72
CA GLY A 1060 35.27 1.06 6.74
C GLY A 1060 36.65 0.41 6.90
N ASP A 1061 37.48 0.40 5.84
CA ASP A 1061 38.86 -0.11 5.90
C ASP A 1061 39.76 0.80 6.76
N TYR A 1062 39.41 2.08 6.85
CA TYR A 1062 40.16 3.07 7.62
C TYR A 1062 39.63 3.27 9.03
N THR A 1063 38.31 3.17 9.25
CA THR A 1063 37.72 3.38 10.58
C THR A 1063 36.38 2.68 10.73
N SER A 1064 36.11 2.22 11.96
CA SER A 1064 34.77 1.76 12.35
C SER A 1064 33.88 2.89 12.89
N GLN A 1065 34.41 4.11 13.02
CA GLN A 1065 33.74 5.29 13.60
C GLN A 1065 33.71 6.47 12.61
N LEU A 1066 33.35 6.21 11.36
CA LEU A 1066 33.36 7.21 10.28
C LEU A 1066 32.61 8.50 10.61
N GLY A 1067 31.44 8.40 11.25
CA GLY A 1067 30.65 9.56 11.65
C GLY A 1067 31.35 10.45 12.68
N ASP A 1068 32.14 9.86 13.58
CA ASP A 1068 32.89 10.58 14.61
C ASP A 1068 34.11 11.27 14.01
N LEU A 1069 34.86 10.58 13.12
CA LEU A 1069 36.01 11.18 12.43
C LEU A 1069 35.61 12.29 11.46
N LEU A 1070 34.46 12.18 10.80
CA LEU A 1070 33.92 13.26 9.99
C LEU A 1070 33.40 14.42 10.86
N GLY A 1071 33.23 14.26 12.17
CA GLY A 1071 32.66 15.29 13.03
C GLY A 1071 31.17 15.55 12.77
N SER A 1072 30.43 14.51 12.38
CA SER A 1072 29.03 14.61 11.91
C SER A 1072 28.08 15.29 12.89
N GLU A 1073 28.28 15.14 14.21
CA GLU A 1073 27.48 15.81 15.24
C GLU A 1073 27.59 17.34 15.20
N ILE A 1074 28.73 17.88 14.74
CA ILE A 1074 28.94 19.32 14.58
C ILE A 1074 28.62 19.77 13.15
N LEU A 1075 29.10 19.03 12.14
CA LEU A 1075 28.93 19.42 10.74
C LEU A 1075 27.48 19.30 10.25
N TYR A 1076 26.69 18.40 10.85
CA TYR A 1076 25.27 18.19 10.53
C TYR A 1076 24.43 18.44 11.78
N PRO A 1077 24.27 19.71 12.19
CA PRO A 1077 23.62 20.02 13.44
C PRO A 1077 22.18 19.49 13.50
N LYS A 1078 21.78 19.08 14.71
CA LYS A 1078 20.43 18.59 15.01
C LYS A 1078 19.68 19.70 15.73
N SER A 1079 18.45 19.97 15.29
CA SER A 1079 17.62 21.02 15.87
C SER A 1079 16.14 20.62 15.79
N MET A 1080 15.36 21.10 16.77
CA MET A 1080 13.90 20.99 16.74
C MET A 1080 13.27 22.05 15.83
N THR A 1081 13.95 23.18 15.62
CA THR A 1081 13.51 24.27 14.75
C THR A 1081 14.45 24.41 13.55
N SER A 1082 13.98 25.06 12.49
CA SER A 1082 14.89 25.46 11.41
C SER A 1082 15.93 26.44 11.96
N LEU A 1083 17.20 26.18 11.67
CA LEU A 1083 18.29 27.09 12.01
C LEU A 1083 18.29 28.28 11.04
N SER A 1084 18.44 29.47 11.59
CA SER A 1084 18.63 30.72 10.84
C SER A 1084 20.06 30.82 10.29
N GLU A 1085 20.27 31.68 9.28
CA GLU A 1085 21.61 31.96 8.75
C GLU A 1085 22.56 32.49 9.84
N GLU A 1086 22.04 33.29 10.78
CA GLU A 1086 22.81 33.80 11.92
C GLU A 1086 23.26 32.68 12.87
N GLU A 1087 22.39 31.72 13.17
CA GLU A 1087 22.73 30.55 13.97
C GLU A 1087 23.77 29.68 13.26
N ILE A 1088 23.60 29.40 11.96
CA ILE A 1088 24.56 28.64 11.16
C ILE A 1088 25.93 29.35 11.14
N LYS A 1089 25.95 30.68 11.00
CA LYS A 1089 27.16 31.48 11.06
C LYS A 1089 27.81 31.43 12.44
N ALA A 1090 27.02 31.50 13.52
CA ALA A 1090 27.51 31.37 14.88
C ALA A 1090 28.10 29.97 15.15
N MET A 1091 27.45 28.91 14.68
CA MET A 1091 27.95 27.53 14.77
C MET A 1091 29.23 27.35 13.95
N SER A 1092 29.30 27.96 12.77
CA SER A 1092 30.52 27.97 11.95
C SER A 1092 31.68 28.66 12.69
N ALA A 1093 31.41 29.79 13.36
CA ALA A 1093 32.39 30.45 14.21
C ALA A 1093 32.79 29.61 15.44
N GLN A 1094 31.88 28.81 15.99
CA GLN A 1094 32.18 27.86 17.07
C GLN A 1094 33.06 26.70 16.58
N LEU A 1095 32.83 26.18 15.37
CA LEU A 1095 33.64 25.13 14.76
C LEU A 1095 35.13 25.53 14.68
N PHE A 1096 35.43 26.79 14.37
CA PHE A 1096 36.80 27.34 14.41
C PHE A 1096 37.47 27.23 15.79
N ASN A 1097 36.68 27.19 16.87
CA ASN A 1097 37.17 27.01 18.23
C ASN A 1097 37.26 25.52 18.66
N THR A 1098 37.02 24.58 17.74
CA THR A 1098 37.15 23.13 17.94
C THR A 1098 38.17 22.50 16.98
N PRO A 1099 39.47 22.88 17.07
CA PRO A 1099 40.48 22.52 16.08
C PRO A 1099 40.72 21.00 15.96
N ALA A 1100 40.54 20.23 17.03
CA ALA A 1100 40.63 18.76 16.95
C ALA A 1100 39.59 18.20 15.96
N VAL A 1101 38.34 18.67 16.02
CA VAL A 1101 37.28 18.24 15.10
C VAL A 1101 37.57 18.73 13.68
N MET A 1102 38.03 19.97 13.50
CA MET A 1102 38.40 20.47 12.17
C MET A 1102 39.51 19.64 11.51
N PHE A 1103 40.51 19.21 12.29
CA PHE A 1103 41.60 18.39 11.79
C PHE A 1103 41.11 16.96 11.47
N GLU A 1104 40.32 16.34 12.34
CA GLU A 1104 39.72 15.02 12.09
C GLU A 1104 38.86 15.03 10.83
N SER A 1105 37.89 15.96 10.75
CA SER A 1105 37.01 16.14 9.60
C SER A 1105 37.80 16.43 8.33
N GLY A 1106 38.84 17.27 8.41
CA GLY A 1106 39.68 17.64 7.28
C GLY A 1106 40.52 16.48 6.75
N ILE A 1107 41.15 15.70 7.63
CA ILE A 1107 41.92 14.50 7.28
C ILE A 1107 41.00 13.47 6.62
N MET A 1108 39.87 13.15 7.26
CA MET A 1108 38.94 12.15 6.73
C MET A 1108 38.36 12.59 5.38
N SER A 1109 37.96 13.85 5.24
CA SER A 1109 37.46 14.37 3.97
C SER A 1109 38.53 14.30 2.87
N ALA A 1110 39.80 14.60 3.19
CA ALA A 1110 40.89 14.50 2.23
C ALA A 1110 41.12 13.07 1.74
N ILE A 1111 41.03 12.07 2.64
CA ILE A 1111 41.12 10.65 2.28
C ILE A 1111 40.01 10.30 1.29
N LEU A 1112 38.76 10.61 1.63
CA LEU A 1112 37.59 10.25 0.82
C LEU A 1112 37.59 10.93 -0.55
N TYR A 1113 37.90 12.23 -0.60
CA TYR A 1113 37.98 12.96 -1.88
C TYR A 1113 39.15 12.47 -2.75
N THR A 1114 40.28 12.11 -2.14
CA THR A 1114 41.41 11.54 -2.88
C THR A 1114 41.05 10.17 -3.47
N ASP A 1115 40.36 9.31 -2.71
CA ASP A 1115 39.86 8.03 -3.22
C ASP A 1115 38.89 8.25 -4.40
N ILE A 1116 37.94 9.17 -4.28
CA ILE A 1116 37.01 9.48 -5.38
C ILE A 1116 37.75 9.96 -6.64
N ILE A 1117 38.68 10.90 -6.50
CA ILE A 1117 39.41 11.45 -7.65
C ILE A 1117 40.27 10.37 -8.32
N ARG A 1118 40.90 9.49 -7.53
CA ARG A 1118 41.77 8.43 -8.06
C ARG A 1118 40.99 7.26 -8.64
N GLU A 1119 40.01 6.76 -7.91
CA GLU A 1119 39.34 5.51 -8.21
C GLU A 1119 38.10 5.72 -9.09
N SER A 1120 37.28 6.75 -8.82
CA SER A 1120 36.08 7.03 -9.61
C SER A 1120 36.39 7.82 -10.88
N PHE A 1121 37.33 8.77 -10.82
CA PHE A 1121 37.71 9.59 -11.98
C PHE A 1121 38.99 9.13 -12.68
N GLY A 1122 39.75 8.19 -12.11
CA GLY A 1122 40.97 7.68 -12.72
C GLY A 1122 42.15 8.67 -12.72
N ILE A 1123 42.08 9.75 -11.95
CA ILE A 1123 43.09 10.81 -11.95
C ILE A 1123 44.14 10.51 -10.87
N SER A 1124 45.39 10.29 -11.28
CA SER A 1124 46.50 10.06 -10.37
C SER A 1124 47.46 11.26 -10.33
N PRO A 1125 47.92 11.69 -9.13
CA PRO A 1125 48.89 12.76 -9.02
C PRO A 1125 50.29 12.27 -9.43
N ASN A 1126 51.03 13.12 -10.15
CA ASN A 1126 52.49 12.97 -10.30
C ASN A 1126 53.25 13.55 -9.11
N GLN A 1127 52.66 14.54 -8.45
CA GLN A 1127 53.19 15.20 -7.25
C GLN A 1127 52.06 15.49 -6.27
N ALA A 1128 52.39 15.60 -4.99
CA ALA A 1128 51.45 16.05 -3.98
C ALA A 1128 52.13 17.04 -3.05
N LEU A 1129 51.37 18.04 -2.61
CA LEU A 1129 51.82 19.08 -1.70
C LEU A 1129 50.75 19.30 -0.64
N GLY A 1130 51.14 19.33 0.63
CA GLY A 1130 50.27 19.73 1.72
C GLY A 1130 50.75 21.01 2.38
N TYR A 1131 49.84 21.95 2.65
CA TYR A 1131 50.18 23.17 3.37
C TYR A 1131 49.96 23.00 4.88
N SER A 1132 51.03 23.02 5.69
CA SER A 1132 50.96 22.85 7.15
C SER A 1132 50.22 21.56 7.53
N MET A 1133 49.11 21.62 8.28
CA MET A 1133 48.26 20.46 8.57
C MET A 1133 47.76 19.72 7.31
N GLY A 1134 47.74 20.37 6.14
CA GLY A 1134 47.46 19.70 4.86
C GLY A 1134 48.48 18.62 4.51
N GLU A 1135 49.71 18.69 5.02
CA GLU A 1135 50.72 17.63 4.84
C GLU A 1135 50.30 16.35 5.56
N VAL A 1136 49.70 16.46 6.75
CA VAL A 1136 49.13 15.32 7.48
C VAL A 1136 47.98 14.71 6.68
N SER A 1137 47.04 15.54 6.21
CA SER A 1137 45.92 15.08 5.37
C SER A 1137 46.40 14.37 4.10
N MET A 1138 47.42 14.92 3.44
CA MET A 1138 48.06 14.33 2.26
C MET A 1138 48.66 12.95 2.56
N LEU A 1139 49.41 12.80 3.65
CA LEU A 1139 50.07 11.54 4.00
C LEU A 1139 49.07 10.42 4.27
N PHE A 1140 47.95 10.71 4.94
CA PHE A 1140 46.85 9.75 5.08
C PHE A 1140 46.15 9.47 3.75
N ALA A 1141 45.79 10.52 3.01
CA ALA A 1141 45.01 10.38 1.77
C ALA A 1141 45.76 9.62 0.66
N LEU A 1142 47.09 9.65 0.67
CA LEU A 1142 47.95 8.89 -0.25
C LEU A 1142 48.36 7.52 0.30
N GLY A 1143 47.88 7.12 1.49
CA GLY A 1143 48.16 5.83 2.11
C GLY A 1143 49.58 5.68 2.66
N VAL A 1144 50.30 6.79 2.90
CA VAL A 1144 51.61 6.77 3.57
C VAL A 1144 51.43 6.49 5.07
N TRP A 1145 50.35 7.02 5.65
CA TRP A 1145 49.92 6.73 7.03
C TRP A 1145 48.59 5.97 7.02
N ASP A 1146 48.45 4.96 7.88
CA ASP A 1146 47.35 3.97 7.85
C ASP A 1146 46.53 3.88 9.15
N ARG A 1147 46.90 4.60 10.23
CA ARG A 1147 46.26 4.52 11.55
C ARG A 1147 45.48 5.78 11.94
N THR A 1148 44.44 6.09 11.17
CA THR A 1148 43.51 7.23 11.36
C THR A 1148 42.89 7.27 12.77
N ASP A 1149 42.48 6.13 13.32
CA ASP A 1149 41.90 6.07 14.68
C ASP A 1149 42.91 6.49 15.77
N GLN A 1150 44.20 6.19 15.59
CA GLN A 1150 45.23 6.57 16.55
C GLN A 1150 45.54 8.06 16.53
N ILE A 1151 45.49 8.70 15.36
CA ILE A 1151 45.72 10.14 15.30
C ILE A 1151 44.54 10.92 15.86
N SER A 1152 43.29 10.46 15.65
CA SER A 1152 42.11 11.05 16.30
C SER A 1152 42.24 11.00 17.82
N LYS A 1153 42.59 9.83 18.37
CA LYS A 1153 42.87 9.70 19.81
C LYS A 1153 43.95 10.67 20.28
N THR A 1154 45.05 10.75 19.54
CA THR A 1154 46.18 11.66 19.86
C THR A 1154 45.77 13.13 19.84
N LEU A 1155 44.98 13.55 18.85
CA LEU A 1155 44.47 14.92 18.73
C LEU A 1155 43.54 15.27 19.89
N ARG A 1156 42.62 14.36 20.25
CA ARG A 1156 41.66 14.56 21.34
C ARG A 1156 42.32 14.57 22.71
N GLU A 1157 43.32 13.74 22.95
CA GLU A 1157 44.00 13.63 24.25
C GLU A 1157 45.11 14.67 24.44
N SER A 1158 45.61 15.27 23.36
CA SER A 1158 46.71 16.22 23.42
C SER A 1158 46.31 17.55 24.10
N PRO A 1159 46.93 17.90 25.25
CA PRO A 1159 46.69 19.20 25.88
C PRO A 1159 47.09 20.37 24.98
N VAL A 1160 47.96 20.12 23.98
CA VAL A 1160 48.33 21.12 22.98
C VAL A 1160 47.09 21.60 22.23
N PHE A 1161 46.30 20.67 21.70
CA PHE A 1161 45.13 20.96 20.86
C PHE A 1161 43.81 21.10 21.63
N GLN A 1162 43.82 20.83 22.94
CA GLN A 1162 42.68 21.02 23.84
C GLN A 1162 42.72 22.35 24.59
N SER A 1163 43.86 22.69 25.23
CA SER A 1163 43.90 23.78 26.22
C SER A 1163 45.10 24.71 26.11
N ARG A 1164 46.26 24.24 25.64
CA ARG A 1164 47.51 25.02 25.73
C ARG A 1164 47.61 26.10 24.66
N ILE A 1165 47.41 25.75 23.39
CA ILE A 1165 47.51 26.70 22.26
C ILE A 1165 46.16 26.98 21.60
N THR A 1166 45.14 26.23 21.97
CA THR A 1166 43.75 26.32 21.50
C THR A 1166 42.81 26.23 22.71
N GLY A 1167 41.51 26.41 22.50
CA GLY A 1167 40.54 26.39 23.61
C GLY A 1167 40.81 27.51 24.62
N SER A 1168 41.18 27.14 25.86
CA SER A 1168 41.56 28.11 26.91
C SER A 1168 42.87 28.83 26.63
N MET A 1169 43.70 28.37 25.68
CA MET A 1169 44.99 28.96 25.29
C MET A 1169 45.93 29.21 26.49
N GLU A 1170 45.98 28.27 27.44
CA GLU A 1170 46.70 28.37 28.72
C GLU A 1170 48.16 28.81 28.57
N ASN A 1171 48.88 28.31 27.56
CA ASN A 1171 50.27 28.68 27.34
C ASN A 1171 50.41 30.09 26.79
N VAL A 1172 49.50 30.51 25.90
CA VAL A 1172 49.48 31.88 25.36
C VAL A 1172 49.11 32.86 26.48
N ARG A 1173 48.12 32.52 27.30
CA ARG A 1173 47.72 33.31 28.47
C ARG A 1173 48.84 33.44 29.48
N LYS A 1174 49.55 32.35 29.76
CA LYS A 1174 50.73 32.35 30.63
C LYS A 1174 51.87 33.18 30.04
N ALA A 1175 52.13 33.09 28.74
CA ALA A 1175 53.20 33.84 28.07
C ALA A 1175 52.91 35.36 28.03
N TRP A 1176 51.65 35.75 27.91
CA TRP A 1176 51.22 37.15 27.89
C TRP A 1176 50.72 37.68 29.24
N ASN A 1177 50.85 36.89 30.30
CA ASN A 1177 50.48 37.26 31.67
C ASN A 1177 49.01 37.73 31.82
N LEU A 1178 48.10 37.11 31.06
CA LEU A 1178 46.68 37.46 31.00
C LEU A 1178 45.92 36.95 32.24
N GLN A 1179 45.13 37.81 32.89
CA GLN A 1179 44.32 37.44 34.05
C GLN A 1179 43.05 36.67 33.66
N ASP A 1180 42.49 35.86 34.56
CA ASP A 1180 41.27 35.05 34.32
C ASP A 1180 40.03 35.88 33.95
N SER A 1181 40.01 37.16 34.34
CA SER A 1181 38.99 38.14 33.96
C SER A 1181 39.12 38.68 32.53
N GLU A 1182 40.30 38.56 31.90
CA GLU A 1182 40.58 39.03 30.53
C GLU A 1182 40.16 37.99 29.47
N LYS A 1183 38.89 37.56 29.52
CA LYS A 1183 38.30 36.72 28.45
C LYS A 1183 38.12 37.55 27.18
N ARG A 1184 39.18 37.75 26.38
CA ARG A 1184 39.02 38.22 25.00
C ARG A 1184 38.19 37.19 24.23
N ARG A 1185 37.10 37.63 23.60
CA ARG A 1185 36.34 36.82 22.64
C ARG A 1185 37.28 36.44 21.50
N SER A 1186 37.45 35.14 21.31
CA SER A 1186 38.11 34.54 20.15
C SER A 1186 37.36 34.94 18.87
N GLY A 1187 37.95 35.82 18.05
CA GLY A 1187 37.37 36.17 16.76
C GLY A 1187 37.91 37.42 16.04
N THR A 1188 38.57 38.35 16.72
CA THR A 1188 39.09 39.56 16.05
C THR A 1188 40.59 39.71 16.24
N ALA A 1189 41.36 39.03 15.38
CA ALA A 1189 42.67 39.48 14.89
C ALA A 1189 43.24 38.48 13.88
N ILE A 1190 42.86 38.60 12.59
CA ILE A 1190 43.78 38.73 11.44
C ILE A 1190 43.01 39.47 10.33
N ASN A 1191 42.87 40.78 10.51
CA ASN A 1191 42.90 41.84 9.49
C ASN A 1191 43.06 43.16 10.23
#